data_AF-A0A9E0X088-F1
#
_entry.id   AF-A0A9E0X088-F1
#
_cell.length_a   1.000
_cell.length_b   1.000
_cell.length_c   1.000
_cell.angle_alpha   90.00
_cell.angle_beta   90.00
_cell.angle_gamma   90.00
#
_symmetry.space_group_name_H-M   'P 1'
#
loop_
_entity.id
_entity.type
_entity.pdbx_description
1 polymer ?
#
loop_
_entity_poly.entity_id
_entity_poly.type
_entity_poly.pdbx_seq_one_letter_code
_entity_poly.pdbx_strand_id
1 'polypeptide(L)'
;MALQIDAAARAQSSNALPRLAWGPALIAFGCGAGGLALAAHYPLQPFAALALFVLATLVAYRYPNAWPLAVPALLPVIGFAPWTGWITFEELDLLVLAMAAGGYAWLASHSPPSRARPRGAASLVWLVVALLVLSMVAAMLRGFADAGGFEFGWFEGYRESMNSVRIAKALGWALLLFPLWVTGYRMAPLRMGERLVLGLVLGLGGASLAALWERVAFPGLLNFSTDYRTTALFWEMHVGGAALDGWLAMTVPFAVLELMRTGSPRRWTLTAAIAILGGYACMTTFSRGVYLAVPLGVAATLLLFHREQVRSAAGVGLPLGRHVLLCALFAVAFGIGADQIFPTSGYRGMLALLGAAVLLLPLGNAVRRLKPTGWIAGLLLGVVFAMVGGAIAWMLPKGAYLAYTASWLFTVAALWIERRPAGRAVDAYAGLMALAGYVWVLTGVAMVAYGWAGEQAMSHTLWPLAVLILLAVVGGRLAGHAWPASLRWQATTAGAMVVAGMVVAAFGGGAYMTGRFATSSEDLDTRILHWKQIWWRLKDPVDLTFGKGLGRFMDNYALTAPTDQRPADYRLHADGDRPYMRLIAGTHVNGWGEILRVSQRVTPPIGPAVVQFDVRADGPVTLHFEVCQKHLLYDMGCLTKRLPVVAKPGEWQTIHTRLDGEPLSRGAWYAPRLVTFAMATESSDHPADLDNVSLVGADGRNLLVNGDFSDGMARWFFSSDRYHMPWHAKNLAFAVLFDQGLVGLTLFAVLVAGALWRVALGHARGHPLAPGIAGAIVGFVAVGAFDSLVDVPRVAFVFYLLVLLGLTLRTPLRGFAPTQPPSGPVRRAGRAARHAAAAGAALFAAHGAAQAAAAQQLIEVGPQRAVKTIAAAAAIATDGATVQVDAGDYRRDVAVWNQSHLVLRAVGGRARLIADGAAAERKGIWVMRGEDVRVQGFDFIGATVPDRNGAGIRLESGSLRVVDCSFVDNEMGILTNNDGSTVLSVEDSEFARNTRADGANHHNLYAGTIRSLDVSGSYFHHAGHGHLLKSRAALNRIAYNRLADGSDGHASYELEFPNGGIAVVVGNLIEQSRETENDQLVSYGAEGYRGSANQLYLVHNTLVDPLPAGGVFLRVWPGSAEVHAIDNLVVGQGRWEAGAGAELRGNVAARPEDFDPGAPGEYRLKRSAPAWGRTVAVADVPGMALTPTREYASPHRSVALDAPATQPGAVQRPAAAH
;
A
#
# COMPACT_ATOMS: atom_id res chain seq x y z
N MET A 1 -45.74 -28.67 -8.98
CA MET A 1 -45.97 -29.28 -10.32
C MET A 1 -47.46 -29.51 -10.63
N ALA A 2 -48.42 -29.07 -9.79
CA ALA A 2 -49.86 -29.22 -10.07
C ALA A 2 -50.61 -27.91 -10.42
N LEU A 3 -49.93 -26.75 -10.40
CA LEU A 3 -50.51 -25.44 -10.77
C LEU A 3 -50.00 -24.90 -12.13
N GLN A 4 -49.24 -25.71 -12.87
CA GLN A 4 -48.73 -25.37 -14.21
C GLN A 4 -49.57 -25.95 -15.35
N ILE A 5 -50.59 -26.76 -15.05
CA ILE A 5 -51.41 -27.43 -16.07
C ILE A 5 -52.62 -26.55 -16.47
N ASP A 6 -53.18 -25.73 -15.56
CA ASP A 6 -54.34 -24.87 -15.89
C ASP A 6 -54.00 -23.61 -16.70
N ALA A 7 -52.74 -23.19 -16.72
CA ALA A 7 -52.31 -22.05 -17.55
C ALA A 7 -52.07 -22.44 -19.02
N ALA A 8 -51.84 -23.73 -19.30
CA ALA A 8 -51.65 -24.23 -20.66
C ALA A 8 -52.99 -24.37 -21.43
N ALA A 9 -54.12 -24.52 -20.72
CA ALA A 9 -55.43 -24.72 -21.34
C ALA A 9 -56.12 -23.42 -21.83
N ARG A 10 -55.64 -22.23 -21.44
CA ARG A 10 -56.23 -20.93 -21.87
C ARG A 10 -55.45 -20.18 -22.94
N ALA A 11 -54.34 -20.73 -23.44
CA ALA A 11 -53.50 -20.11 -24.47
C ALA A 11 -53.72 -20.68 -25.89
N GLN A 12 -54.66 -21.60 -26.06
CA GLN A 12 -55.09 -22.12 -27.37
C GLN A 12 -56.30 -21.34 -27.90
N SER A 13 -56.15 -20.05 -28.18
CA SER A 13 -57.12 -19.33 -29.03
C SER A 13 -56.56 -18.07 -29.67
N SER A 14 -55.35 -18.12 -30.25
CA SER A 14 -54.96 -17.17 -31.30
C SER A 14 -53.84 -17.74 -32.17
N ASN A 15 -54.18 -18.26 -33.36
CA ASN A 15 -53.24 -18.54 -34.44
C ASN A 15 -52.71 -17.23 -35.07
N ALA A 16 -52.14 -16.35 -34.26
CA ALA A 16 -51.40 -15.19 -34.74
C ALA A 16 -49.91 -15.50 -34.62
N LEU A 17 -49.19 -15.53 -35.75
CA LEU A 17 -47.73 -15.55 -35.77
C LEU A 17 -47.21 -14.47 -34.79
N PRO A 18 -46.21 -14.78 -33.93
CA PRO A 18 -45.68 -13.78 -33.02
C PRO A 18 -45.12 -12.62 -33.84
N ARG A 19 -45.77 -11.45 -33.76
CA ARG A 19 -45.27 -10.23 -34.40
C ARG A 19 -43.93 -9.88 -33.75
N LEU A 20 -42.86 -9.91 -34.53
CA LEU A 20 -41.52 -9.51 -34.10
C LEU A 20 -41.55 -8.07 -33.58
N ALA A 21 -41.05 -7.84 -32.37
CA ALA A 21 -40.89 -6.48 -31.85
C ALA A 21 -39.63 -5.85 -32.47
N TRP A 22 -39.82 -4.98 -33.48
CA TRP A 22 -38.74 -4.37 -34.26
C TRP A 22 -37.71 -3.59 -33.42
N GLY A 23 -38.14 -2.87 -32.37
CA GLY A 23 -37.21 -2.12 -31.51
C GLY A 23 -36.14 -3.01 -30.84
N PRO A 24 -36.53 -4.00 -30.02
CA PRO A 24 -35.59 -4.99 -29.49
C PRO A 24 -34.79 -5.74 -30.57
N ALA A 25 -35.39 -6.05 -31.72
CA ALA A 25 -34.68 -6.73 -32.82
C ALA A 25 -33.53 -5.88 -33.38
N LEU A 26 -33.75 -4.57 -33.58
CA LEU A 26 -32.71 -3.64 -34.04
C LEU A 26 -31.57 -3.50 -33.03
N ILE A 27 -31.88 -3.44 -31.73
CA ILE A 27 -30.86 -3.40 -30.67
C ILE A 27 -30.06 -4.70 -30.66
N ALA A 28 -30.73 -5.85 -30.77
CA ALA A 28 -30.09 -7.15 -30.83
C ALA A 28 -29.13 -7.26 -32.02
N PHE A 29 -29.56 -6.81 -33.20
CA PHE A 29 -28.74 -6.77 -34.40
C PHE A 29 -27.53 -5.84 -34.24
N GLY A 30 -27.72 -4.62 -33.74
CA GLY A 30 -26.62 -3.67 -33.52
C GLY A 30 -25.58 -4.21 -32.52
N CYS A 31 -26.03 -4.80 -31.41
CA CYS A 31 -25.13 -5.42 -30.43
C CYS A 31 -24.41 -6.64 -31.00
N GLY A 32 -25.12 -7.47 -31.78
CA GLY A 32 -24.56 -8.64 -32.46
C GLY A 32 -23.49 -8.25 -33.49
N ALA A 33 -23.78 -7.28 -34.35
CA ALA A 33 -22.86 -6.79 -35.35
C ALA A 33 -21.62 -6.13 -34.72
N GLY A 34 -21.83 -5.24 -33.74
CA GLY A 34 -20.72 -4.60 -33.03
C GLY A 34 -19.85 -5.61 -32.29
N GLY A 35 -20.45 -6.56 -31.59
CA GLY A 35 -19.70 -7.59 -30.85
C GLY A 35 -18.95 -8.58 -31.76
N LEU A 36 -19.53 -8.95 -32.91
CA LEU A 36 -18.82 -9.73 -33.93
C LEU A 36 -17.64 -8.95 -34.53
N ALA A 37 -17.82 -7.65 -34.81
CA ALA A 37 -16.76 -6.79 -35.33
C ALA A 37 -15.60 -6.67 -34.33
N LEU A 38 -15.89 -6.43 -33.04
CA LEU A 38 -14.86 -6.43 -31.99
C LEU A 38 -14.17 -7.79 -31.91
N ALA A 39 -14.92 -8.89 -31.85
CA ALA A 39 -14.34 -10.23 -31.72
C ALA A 39 -13.45 -10.62 -32.90
N ALA A 40 -13.79 -10.18 -34.12
CA ALA A 40 -12.97 -10.39 -35.31
C ALA A 40 -11.64 -9.62 -35.28
N HIS A 41 -11.58 -8.48 -34.59
CA HIS A 41 -10.36 -7.66 -34.43
C HIS A 41 -9.59 -7.97 -33.13
N TYR A 42 -9.94 -9.05 -32.42
CA TYR A 42 -9.32 -9.38 -31.14
C TYR A 42 -7.82 -9.74 -31.32
N PRO A 43 -6.86 -9.07 -30.64
CA PRO A 43 -5.43 -9.16 -30.95
C PRO A 43 -4.75 -10.51 -30.65
N LEU A 44 -5.35 -11.33 -29.79
CA LEU A 44 -4.74 -12.58 -29.35
C LEU A 44 -5.15 -13.79 -30.20
N GLN A 45 -6.45 -14.04 -30.30
CA GLN A 45 -7.06 -15.20 -30.95
C GLN A 45 -8.47 -14.84 -31.46
N PRO A 46 -8.60 -14.19 -32.63
CA PRO A 46 -9.88 -13.66 -33.11
C PRO A 46 -10.94 -14.74 -33.34
N PHE A 47 -10.55 -15.92 -33.84
CA PHE A 47 -11.48 -17.04 -34.01
C PHE A 47 -12.05 -17.56 -32.68
N ALA A 48 -11.22 -17.62 -31.64
CA ALA A 48 -11.66 -18.03 -30.31
C ALA A 48 -12.60 -16.97 -29.69
N ALA A 49 -12.27 -15.68 -29.86
CA ALA A 49 -13.13 -14.58 -29.42
C ALA A 49 -14.49 -14.61 -30.11
N LEU A 50 -14.54 -14.85 -31.42
CA LEU A 50 -15.77 -15.00 -32.20
C LEU A 50 -16.61 -16.18 -31.69
N ALA A 51 -16.00 -17.35 -31.52
CA ALA A 51 -16.69 -18.54 -31.03
C ALA A 51 -17.28 -18.32 -29.62
N LEU A 52 -16.51 -17.71 -28.72
CA LEU A 52 -16.95 -17.38 -27.36
C LEU A 52 -18.07 -16.32 -27.36
N PHE A 53 -17.97 -15.30 -28.21
CA PHE A 53 -19.01 -14.28 -28.35
C PHE A 53 -20.33 -14.87 -28.83
N VAL A 54 -20.31 -15.71 -29.87
CA VAL A 54 -21.49 -16.40 -30.40
C VAL A 54 -22.09 -17.31 -29.33
N LEU A 55 -21.26 -18.11 -28.65
CA LEU A 55 -21.71 -18.99 -27.57
C LEU A 55 -22.38 -18.20 -26.44
N ALA A 56 -21.75 -17.12 -25.98
CA ALA A 56 -22.29 -16.26 -24.93
C ALA A 56 -23.63 -15.62 -25.34
N THR A 57 -23.75 -15.22 -26.62
CA THR A 57 -24.98 -14.68 -27.20
C THR A 57 -26.11 -15.72 -27.20
N LEU A 58 -25.81 -16.96 -27.61
CA LEU A 58 -26.77 -18.06 -27.61
C LEU A 58 -27.22 -18.42 -26.18
N VAL A 59 -26.28 -18.45 -25.23
CA VAL A 59 -26.58 -18.65 -23.81
C VAL A 59 -27.46 -17.53 -23.27
N ALA A 60 -27.17 -16.26 -23.61
CA ALA A 60 -27.98 -15.11 -23.22
C ALA A 60 -29.38 -15.15 -23.84
N TYR A 61 -29.53 -15.59 -25.09
CA TYR A 61 -30.83 -15.80 -25.72
C TYR A 61 -31.63 -16.89 -25.00
N ARG A 62 -30.97 -18.01 -24.64
CA ARG A 62 -31.61 -19.13 -23.95
C ARG A 62 -31.96 -18.82 -22.49
N TYR A 63 -31.17 -17.96 -21.85
CA TYR A 63 -31.27 -17.56 -20.45
C TYR A 63 -31.15 -16.03 -20.30
N PRO A 64 -32.14 -15.25 -20.76
CA PRO A 64 -32.09 -13.78 -20.84
C PRO A 64 -31.89 -13.08 -19.48
N ASN A 65 -32.25 -13.77 -18.40
CA ASN A 65 -32.10 -13.27 -17.04
C ASN A 65 -30.74 -13.64 -16.41
N ALA A 66 -29.80 -14.25 -17.15
CA ALA A 66 -28.52 -14.73 -16.59
C ALA A 66 -27.45 -13.64 -16.48
N TRP A 67 -27.56 -12.56 -17.26
CA TRP A 67 -26.57 -11.49 -17.27
C TRP A 67 -26.30 -10.83 -15.90
N PRO A 68 -27.26 -10.64 -14.96
CA PRO A 68 -26.96 -10.03 -13.66
C PRO A 68 -26.06 -10.93 -12.80
N LEU A 69 -25.99 -12.22 -13.12
CA LEU A 69 -25.03 -13.16 -12.53
C LEU A 69 -23.71 -13.13 -13.32
N ALA A 70 -23.78 -13.33 -14.65
CA ALA A 70 -22.60 -13.54 -15.49
C ALA A 70 -21.70 -12.30 -15.59
N VAL A 71 -22.28 -11.11 -15.84
CA VAL A 71 -21.50 -9.89 -16.06
C VAL A 71 -20.72 -9.49 -14.80
N PRO A 72 -21.35 -9.34 -13.61
CA PRO A 72 -20.59 -8.94 -12.43
C PRO A 72 -19.62 -10.03 -11.93
N ALA A 73 -19.92 -11.32 -12.16
CA ALA A 73 -19.04 -12.41 -11.75
C ALA A 73 -17.76 -12.48 -12.59
N LEU A 74 -17.85 -12.20 -13.90
CA LEU A 74 -16.72 -12.30 -14.82
C LEU A 74 -15.92 -10.99 -14.94
N LEU A 75 -16.53 -9.84 -14.72
CA LEU A 75 -15.91 -8.52 -14.85
C LEU A 75 -14.49 -8.39 -14.24
N PRO A 76 -14.23 -8.84 -13.00
CA PRO A 76 -12.91 -8.65 -12.40
C PRO A 76 -11.84 -9.60 -12.97
N VAL A 77 -12.20 -10.62 -13.76
CA VAL A 77 -11.25 -11.64 -14.24
C VAL A 77 -11.03 -11.64 -15.76
N ILE A 78 -11.82 -10.89 -16.53
CA ILE A 78 -11.76 -10.90 -18.00
C ILE A 78 -10.99 -9.73 -18.61
N GLY A 79 -10.30 -8.88 -17.86
CA GLY A 79 -9.58 -7.73 -18.42
C GLY A 79 -8.16 -8.08 -18.87
N PHE A 80 -7.95 -8.29 -20.19
CA PHE A 80 -6.65 -8.73 -20.72
C PHE A 80 -5.85 -7.62 -21.42
N ALA A 81 -6.09 -6.34 -21.13
CA ALA A 81 -5.33 -5.22 -21.70
C ALA A 81 -3.80 -5.40 -21.69
N PRO A 82 -3.16 -5.93 -20.61
CA PRO A 82 -1.71 -6.17 -20.62
C PRO A 82 -1.23 -7.22 -21.64
N TRP A 83 -2.12 -8.03 -22.19
CA TRP A 83 -1.84 -9.03 -23.23
C TRP A 83 -2.32 -8.60 -24.61
N THR A 84 -3.42 -7.84 -24.70
CA THR A 84 -4.06 -7.46 -25.96
C THR A 84 -3.61 -6.09 -26.47
N GLY A 85 -3.21 -5.18 -25.57
CA GLY A 85 -3.02 -3.76 -25.87
C GLY A 85 -4.34 -2.96 -25.98
N TRP A 86 -5.49 -3.60 -25.77
CA TRP A 86 -6.78 -2.93 -25.79
C TRP A 86 -7.03 -2.16 -24.49
N ILE A 87 -7.00 -0.83 -24.59
CA ILE A 87 -7.29 0.09 -23.47
C ILE A 87 -8.66 0.74 -23.64
N THR A 88 -9.01 1.16 -24.86
CA THR A 88 -10.34 1.71 -25.17
C THR A 88 -11.41 0.62 -25.22
N PHE A 89 -11.11 -0.46 -25.93
CA PHE A 89 -11.92 -1.68 -25.96
C PHE A 89 -11.49 -2.64 -24.86
N GLU A 90 -12.34 -3.59 -24.52
CA GLU A 90 -12.04 -4.65 -23.56
C GLU A 90 -12.96 -5.85 -23.74
N GLU A 91 -12.62 -6.97 -23.11
CA GLU A 91 -13.45 -8.18 -23.14
C GLU A 91 -14.78 -8.01 -22.40
N LEU A 92 -14.88 -7.04 -21.47
CA LEU A 92 -16.17 -6.67 -20.90
C LEU A 92 -17.12 -6.14 -21.98
N ASP A 93 -16.63 -5.40 -22.98
CA ASP A 93 -17.46 -4.89 -24.08
C ASP A 93 -18.05 -6.07 -24.87
N LEU A 94 -17.23 -7.07 -25.20
CA LEU A 94 -17.68 -8.32 -25.84
C LEU A 94 -18.74 -9.04 -24.99
N LEU A 95 -18.53 -9.16 -23.68
CA LEU A 95 -19.47 -9.83 -22.79
C LEU A 95 -20.80 -9.06 -22.70
N VAL A 96 -20.76 -7.74 -22.51
CA VAL A 96 -21.96 -6.89 -22.43
C VAL A 96 -22.74 -6.94 -23.75
N LEU A 97 -22.06 -6.83 -24.89
CA LEU A 97 -22.69 -6.90 -26.20
C LEU A 97 -23.29 -8.27 -26.48
N ALA A 98 -22.64 -9.37 -26.07
CA ALA A 98 -23.20 -10.73 -26.20
C ALA A 98 -24.45 -10.91 -25.34
N MET A 99 -24.41 -10.45 -24.08
CA MET A 99 -25.56 -10.50 -23.18
C MET A 99 -26.72 -9.65 -23.70
N ALA A 100 -26.43 -8.46 -24.24
CA ALA A 100 -27.42 -7.57 -24.84
C ALA A 100 -28.01 -8.19 -26.12
N ALA A 101 -27.17 -8.66 -27.06
CA ALA A 101 -27.60 -9.26 -28.31
C ALA A 101 -28.58 -10.44 -28.07
N GLY A 102 -28.19 -11.38 -27.20
CA GLY A 102 -29.04 -12.53 -26.87
C GLY A 102 -30.29 -12.13 -26.10
N GLY A 103 -30.17 -11.25 -25.10
CA GLY A 103 -31.30 -10.80 -24.28
C GLY A 103 -32.35 -10.02 -25.06
N TYR A 104 -31.93 -9.14 -25.98
CA TYR A 104 -32.82 -8.38 -26.85
C TYR A 104 -33.41 -9.23 -27.97
N ALA A 105 -32.68 -10.20 -28.53
CA ALA A 105 -33.23 -11.16 -29.48
C ALA A 105 -34.32 -12.03 -28.81
N TRP A 106 -34.12 -12.42 -27.55
CA TRP A 106 -35.15 -13.11 -26.77
C TRP A 106 -36.38 -12.23 -26.59
N LEU A 107 -36.18 -10.95 -26.23
CA LEU A 107 -37.26 -9.98 -26.06
C LEU A 107 -38.06 -9.76 -27.35
N ALA A 108 -37.38 -9.69 -28.49
CA ALA A 108 -37.98 -9.52 -29.82
C ALA A 108 -38.89 -10.69 -30.20
N SER A 109 -38.54 -11.90 -29.78
CA SER A 109 -39.24 -13.15 -30.14
C SER A 109 -40.38 -13.53 -29.19
N HIS A 110 -40.38 -13.04 -27.94
CA HIS A 110 -41.33 -13.49 -26.91
C HIS A 110 -42.36 -12.43 -26.47
N SER A 111 -42.25 -11.17 -26.92
CA SER A 111 -43.22 -10.07 -26.72
C SER A 111 -43.95 -10.10 -25.36
N PRO A 112 -43.24 -9.94 -24.23
CA PRO A 112 -43.85 -10.04 -22.91
C PRO A 112 -44.96 -8.99 -22.74
N PRO A 113 -46.06 -9.32 -22.03
CA PRO A 113 -47.25 -8.49 -21.98
C PRO A 113 -46.95 -7.07 -21.49
N SER A 114 -47.26 -6.06 -22.31
CA SER A 114 -47.13 -4.66 -21.94
C SER A 114 -48.18 -4.28 -20.89
N ARG A 115 -47.78 -4.16 -19.63
CA ARG A 115 -48.59 -3.42 -18.64
C ARG A 115 -48.14 -1.97 -18.58
N ALA A 116 -49.13 -1.09 -18.40
CA ALA A 116 -49.11 0.35 -18.57
C ALA A 116 -47.82 1.07 -18.13
N ARG A 117 -47.45 2.13 -18.89
CA ARG A 117 -46.40 3.08 -18.55
C ARG A 117 -46.60 3.58 -17.10
N PRO A 118 -45.59 3.54 -16.23
CA PRO A 118 -45.69 4.18 -14.92
C PRO A 118 -45.89 5.69 -15.13
N ARG A 119 -46.98 6.25 -14.59
CA ARG A 119 -47.26 7.71 -14.55
C ARG A 119 -46.76 8.28 -13.21
N GLY A 120 -46.15 9.47 -13.21
CA GLY A 120 -45.63 10.17 -12.00
C GLY A 120 -44.09 10.09 -11.85
N ALA A 121 -43.57 10.30 -10.63
CA ALA A 121 -42.16 10.50 -10.22
C ALA A 121 -41.04 9.67 -10.92
N ALA A 122 -41.38 8.57 -11.59
CA ALA A 122 -40.48 7.88 -12.52
C ALA A 122 -40.09 8.77 -13.74
N SER A 123 -40.97 9.66 -14.20
CA SER A 123 -40.68 10.57 -15.33
C SER A 123 -39.57 11.57 -15.01
N LEU A 124 -39.53 12.09 -13.78
CA LEU A 124 -38.48 13.01 -13.33
C LEU A 124 -37.11 12.31 -13.26
N VAL A 125 -37.06 11.08 -12.73
CA VAL A 125 -35.82 10.29 -12.71
C VAL A 125 -35.30 10.07 -14.14
N TRP A 126 -36.17 9.68 -15.07
CA TRP A 126 -35.77 9.49 -16.46
C TRP A 126 -35.38 10.78 -17.17
N LEU A 127 -35.99 11.92 -16.81
CA LEU A 127 -35.56 13.23 -17.28
C LEU A 127 -34.12 13.53 -16.80
N VAL A 128 -33.81 13.34 -15.53
CA VAL A 128 -32.46 13.58 -15.00
C VAL A 128 -31.44 12.61 -15.61
N VAL A 129 -31.79 11.34 -15.80
CA VAL A 129 -30.94 10.37 -16.52
C VAL A 129 -30.71 10.81 -17.97
N ALA A 130 -31.74 11.26 -18.67
CA ALA A 130 -31.61 11.77 -20.04
C ALA A 130 -30.72 13.02 -20.10
N LEU A 131 -30.87 13.94 -19.14
CA LEU A 131 -30.01 15.11 -19.02
C LEU A 131 -28.55 14.72 -18.72
N LEU A 132 -28.31 13.72 -17.88
CA LEU A 132 -26.95 13.21 -17.64
C LEU A 132 -26.36 12.59 -18.92
N VAL A 133 -27.16 11.85 -19.70
CA VAL A 133 -26.72 11.31 -20.99
C VAL A 133 -26.37 12.44 -21.95
N LEU A 134 -27.19 13.48 -22.04
CA LEU A 134 -26.90 14.65 -22.87
C LEU A 134 -25.63 15.36 -22.40
N SER A 135 -25.43 15.51 -21.10
CA SER A 135 -24.20 16.06 -20.50
C SER A 135 -22.98 15.20 -20.85
N MET A 136 -23.08 13.87 -20.76
CA MET A 136 -22.01 12.94 -21.11
C MET A 136 -21.67 13.00 -22.60
N VAL A 137 -22.69 13.04 -23.48
CA VAL A 137 -22.49 13.19 -24.93
C VAL A 137 -21.85 14.55 -25.24
N ALA A 138 -22.31 15.63 -24.63
CA ALA A 138 -21.70 16.95 -24.80
C ALA A 138 -20.24 16.97 -24.35
N ALA A 139 -19.93 16.39 -23.19
CA ALA A 139 -18.56 16.26 -22.69
C ALA A 139 -17.69 15.37 -23.59
N MET A 140 -18.25 14.30 -24.16
CA MET A 140 -17.56 13.43 -25.12
C MET A 140 -17.25 14.18 -26.43
N LEU A 141 -18.21 14.92 -26.97
CA LEU A 141 -18.00 15.75 -28.17
C LEU A 141 -16.98 16.87 -27.92
N ARG A 142 -16.99 17.48 -26.73
CA ARG A 142 -15.95 18.43 -26.30
C ARG A 142 -14.58 17.74 -26.17
N GLY A 143 -14.55 16.52 -25.65
CA GLY A 143 -13.33 15.71 -25.58
C GLY A 143 -12.75 15.41 -26.96
N PHE A 144 -13.59 15.05 -27.94
CA PHE A 144 -13.16 14.89 -29.33
C PHE A 144 -12.62 16.20 -29.91
N ALA A 145 -13.32 17.32 -29.70
CA ALA A 145 -12.85 18.62 -30.19
C ALA A 145 -11.49 19.01 -29.58
N ASP A 146 -11.29 18.78 -28.29
CA ASP A 146 -10.01 19.04 -27.59
C ASP A 146 -8.89 18.09 -28.04
N ALA A 147 -9.22 16.87 -28.48
CA ALA A 147 -8.28 15.92 -29.05
C ALA A 147 -7.90 16.21 -30.52
N GLY A 148 -8.46 17.27 -31.13
CA GLY A 148 -8.22 17.61 -32.54
C GLY A 148 -9.26 17.05 -33.53
N GLY A 149 -10.33 16.43 -33.03
CA GLY A 149 -11.38 15.79 -33.83
C GLY A 149 -11.68 14.37 -33.35
N PHE A 150 -12.73 13.77 -33.92
CA PHE A 150 -12.96 12.34 -33.73
C PHE A 150 -12.13 11.56 -34.75
N GLU A 151 -11.25 10.71 -34.25
CA GLU A 151 -10.50 9.72 -35.02
C GLU A 151 -10.77 8.35 -34.41
N PHE A 152 -10.91 7.32 -35.25
CA PHE A 152 -11.14 5.97 -34.78
C PHE A 152 -9.84 5.17 -34.86
N GLY A 153 -9.35 4.72 -33.72
CA GLY A 153 -8.25 3.77 -33.62
C GLY A 153 -8.58 2.57 -32.72
N TRP A 154 -8.10 1.39 -33.13
CA TRP A 154 -8.25 0.14 -32.37
C TRP A 154 -7.47 0.12 -31.05
N PHE A 155 -6.42 0.93 -30.96
CA PHE A 155 -5.48 0.95 -29.84
C PHE A 155 -5.12 2.36 -29.37
N GLU A 156 -6.03 3.33 -29.56
CA GLU A 156 -5.85 4.68 -29.03
C GLU A 156 -5.72 4.67 -27.49
N GLY A 157 -4.77 5.48 -27.01
CA GLY A 157 -4.40 5.63 -25.61
C GLY A 157 -5.18 6.73 -24.89
N TYR A 158 -4.52 7.38 -23.93
CA TYR A 158 -5.15 8.37 -23.04
C TYR A 158 -5.21 9.78 -23.64
N ARG A 159 -4.41 10.06 -24.67
CA ARG A 159 -4.26 11.39 -25.27
C ARG A 159 -5.15 11.56 -26.50
N GLU A 160 -5.64 10.47 -27.04
CA GLU A 160 -6.39 10.42 -28.28
C GLU A 160 -7.91 10.48 -28.04
N SER A 161 -8.66 10.68 -29.12
CA SER A 161 -10.10 11.00 -29.05
C SER A 161 -10.92 9.85 -28.48
N MET A 162 -10.52 8.60 -28.74
CA MET A 162 -11.21 7.40 -28.28
C MET A 162 -11.15 7.20 -26.76
N ASN A 163 -10.27 7.91 -26.04
CA ASN A 163 -10.31 7.93 -24.58
C ASN A 163 -11.64 8.48 -24.04
N SER A 164 -12.27 9.44 -24.74
CA SER A 164 -13.61 9.91 -24.37
C SER A 164 -14.66 8.79 -24.53
N VAL A 165 -14.55 7.96 -25.56
CA VAL A 165 -15.43 6.78 -25.73
C VAL A 165 -15.21 5.76 -24.62
N ARG A 166 -13.94 5.50 -24.27
CA ARG A 166 -13.54 4.58 -23.19
C ARG A 166 -14.24 4.92 -21.88
N ILE A 167 -14.31 6.20 -21.52
CA ILE A 167 -14.95 6.64 -20.27
C ILE A 167 -16.48 6.66 -20.41
N ALA A 168 -17.02 7.18 -21.52
CA ALA A 168 -18.46 7.33 -21.73
C ALA A 168 -19.20 5.98 -21.76
N LYS A 169 -18.56 4.92 -22.27
CA LYS A 169 -19.19 3.61 -22.47
C LYS A 169 -19.72 3.00 -21.18
N ALA A 170 -19.15 3.31 -20.02
CA ALA A 170 -19.59 2.77 -18.73
C ALA A 170 -21.08 3.05 -18.45
N LEU A 171 -21.51 4.31 -18.66
CA LEU A 171 -22.93 4.69 -18.55
C LEU A 171 -23.75 4.07 -19.69
N GLY A 172 -23.20 4.04 -20.91
CA GLY A 172 -23.83 3.41 -22.07
C GLY A 172 -24.18 1.93 -21.86
N TRP A 173 -23.25 1.14 -21.32
CA TRP A 173 -23.44 -0.26 -20.97
C TRP A 173 -24.46 -0.47 -19.86
N ALA A 174 -24.46 0.39 -18.84
CA ALA A 174 -25.48 0.35 -17.79
C ALA A 174 -26.87 0.59 -18.38
N LEU A 175 -27.02 1.59 -19.26
CA LEU A 175 -28.27 1.90 -19.95
C LEU A 175 -28.69 0.82 -20.96
N LEU A 176 -27.73 0.16 -21.62
CA LEU A 176 -28.00 -0.91 -22.57
C LEU A 176 -28.60 -2.14 -21.88
N LEU A 177 -28.08 -2.53 -20.71
CA LEU A 177 -28.56 -3.71 -19.98
C LEU A 177 -29.78 -3.40 -19.09
N PHE A 178 -30.02 -2.13 -18.77
CA PHE A 178 -31.08 -1.74 -17.85
C PHE A 178 -32.51 -2.13 -18.30
N PRO A 179 -32.93 -2.00 -19.58
CA PRO A 179 -34.23 -2.49 -20.03
C PRO A 179 -34.41 -4.01 -19.87
N LEU A 180 -33.32 -4.78 -20.04
CA LEU A 180 -33.31 -6.22 -19.76
C LEU A 180 -33.47 -6.48 -18.26
N TRP A 181 -32.85 -5.67 -17.38
CA TRP A 181 -33.15 -5.70 -15.94
C TRP A 181 -34.64 -5.46 -15.69
N VAL A 182 -35.21 -4.36 -16.19
CA VAL A 182 -36.60 -3.99 -15.92
C VAL A 182 -37.56 -5.10 -16.34
N THR A 183 -37.33 -5.69 -17.50
CA THR A 183 -38.17 -6.76 -18.04
C THR A 183 -38.01 -8.04 -17.22
N GLY A 184 -36.77 -8.49 -17.00
CA GLY A 184 -36.47 -9.66 -16.18
C GLY A 184 -36.99 -9.53 -14.75
N TYR A 185 -36.83 -8.35 -14.15
CA TYR A 185 -37.23 -8.04 -12.78
C TYR A 185 -38.76 -8.02 -12.63
N ARG A 186 -39.51 -7.59 -13.65
CA ARG A 186 -40.97 -7.70 -13.66
C ARG A 186 -41.45 -9.15 -13.70
N MET A 187 -40.74 -10.01 -14.43
CA MET A 187 -41.12 -11.42 -14.56
C MET A 187 -40.73 -12.25 -13.34
N ALA A 188 -39.54 -12.02 -12.78
CA ALA A 188 -38.97 -12.81 -11.69
C ALA A 188 -38.13 -11.93 -10.74
N PRO A 189 -38.75 -11.05 -9.94
CA PRO A 189 -38.03 -10.05 -9.14
C PRO A 189 -37.05 -10.68 -8.15
N LEU A 190 -37.48 -11.74 -7.44
CA LEU A 190 -36.63 -12.45 -6.49
C LEU A 190 -35.42 -13.09 -7.16
N ARG A 191 -35.63 -13.81 -8.27
CA ARG A 191 -34.54 -14.47 -8.99
C ARG A 191 -33.53 -13.49 -9.58
N MET A 192 -34.00 -12.35 -10.09
CA MET A 192 -33.13 -11.30 -10.62
C MET A 192 -32.28 -10.68 -9.53
N GLY A 193 -32.88 -10.39 -8.37
CA GLY A 193 -32.15 -9.90 -7.20
C GLY A 193 -31.13 -10.91 -6.68
N GLU A 194 -31.51 -12.18 -6.54
CA GLU A 194 -30.58 -13.25 -6.13
C GLU A 194 -29.42 -13.41 -7.12
N ARG A 195 -29.67 -13.33 -8.43
CA ARG A 195 -28.63 -13.41 -9.46
C ARG A 195 -27.66 -12.25 -9.40
N LEU A 196 -28.14 -11.03 -9.18
CA LEU A 196 -27.29 -9.86 -9.02
C LEU A 196 -26.41 -9.98 -7.77
N VAL A 197 -26.98 -10.34 -6.63
CA VAL A 197 -26.23 -10.55 -5.38
C VAL A 197 -25.18 -11.63 -5.58
N LEU A 198 -25.56 -12.79 -6.14
CA LEU A 198 -24.63 -13.87 -6.39
C LEU A 198 -23.55 -13.47 -7.40
N GLY A 199 -23.88 -12.71 -8.44
CA GLY A 199 -22.92 -12.19 -9.42
C GLY A 199 -21.88 -11.31 -8.77
N LEU A 200 -22.30 -10.33 -7.96
CA LEU A 200 -21.38 -9.43 -7.24
C LEU A 200 -20.54 -10.16 -6.20
N VAL A 201 -21.10 -11.17 -5.51
CA VAL A 201 -20.36 -12.01 -4.55
C VAL A 201 -19.36 -12.90 -5.26
N LEU A 202 -19.71 -13.54 -6.38
CA LEU A 202 -18.77 -14.34 -7.16
C LEU A 202 -17.68 -13.47 -7.78
N GLY A 203 -18.01 -12.26 -8.21
CA GLY A 203 -17.05 -11.27 -8.70
C GLY A 203 -16.10 -10.80 -7.60
N LEU A 204 -16.59 -10.56 -6.38
CA LEU A 204 -15.72 -10.36 -5.21
C LEU A 204 -14.78 -11.56 -5.03
N GLY A 205 -15.31 -12.78 -5.07
CA GLY A 205 -14.51 -14.00 -5.01
C GLY A 205 -13.42 -14.07 -6.08
N GLY A 206 -13.74 -13.74 -7.33
CA GLY A 206 -12.78 -13.70 -8.44
C GLY A 206 -11.67 -12.68 -8.22
N ALA A 207 -12.03 -11.45 -7.85
CA ALA A 207 -11.06 -10.40 -7.54
C ALA A 207 -10.16 -10.78 -6.35
N SER A 208 -10.73 -11.36 -5.29
CA SER A 208 -9.99 -11.76 -4.10
C SER A 208 -9.10 -12.98 -4.33
N LEU A 209 -9.50 -13.92 -5.20
CA LEU A 209 -8.65 -15.04 -5.60
C LEU A 209 -7.48 -14.56 -6.48
N ALA A 210 -7.72 -13.60 -7.37
CA ALA A 210 -6.66 -12.95 -8.13
C ALA A 210 -5.68 -12.21 -7.22
N ALA A 211 -6.18 -11.45 -6.23
CA ALA A 211 -5.36 -10.81 -5.21
C ALA A 211 -4.53 -11.84 -4.42
N LEU A 212 -5.14 -12.96 -4.02
CA LEU A 212 -4.45 -14.05 -3.33
C LEU A 212 -3.34 -14.66 -4.19
N TRP A 213 -3.62 -14.96 -5.46
CA TRP A 213 -2.64 -15.48 -6.40
C TRP A 213 -1.47 -14.51 -6.57
N GLU A 214 -1.74 -13.23 -6.83
CA GLU A 214 -0.71 -12.19 -6.99
C GLU A 214 0.19 -12.14 -5.75
N ARG A 215 -0.41 -12.15 -4.55
CA ARG A 215 0.31 -12.12 -3.29
C ARG A 215 1.17 -13.37 -3.08
N VAL A 216 0.69 -14.56 -3.43
CA VAL A 216 1.49 -15.80 -3.32
C VAL A 216 2.62 -15.84 -4.35
N ALA A 217 2.37 -15.36 -5.57
CA ALA A 217 3.35 -15.38 -6.66
C ALA A 217 4.48 -14.37 -6.45
N PHE A 218 4.17 -13.17 -5.94
CA PHE A 218 5.10 -12.05 -5.85
C PHE A 218 5.66 -11.83 -4.43
N PRO A 219 5.03 -11.06 -3.53
CA PRO A 219 5.62 -10.69 -2.24
C PRO A 219 5.55 -11.79 -1.15
N GLY A 220 4.69 -12.79 -1.32
CA GLY A 220 4.35 -13.80 -0.30
C GLY A 220 3.04 -13.50 0.44
N LEU A 221 2.33 -14.56 0.85
CA LEU A 221 0.98 -14.47 1.45
C LEU A 221 0.91 -13.58 2.70
N LEU A 222 1.92 -13.65 3.57
CA LEU A 222 1.92 -12.96 4.87
C LEU A 222 2.90 -11.78 4.94
N ASN A 223 3.46 -11.35 3.81
CA ASN A 223 4.41 -10.25 3.76
C ASN A 223 3.70 -8.88 3.77
N PHE A 224 3.40 -8.34 4.94
CA PHE A 224 2.78 -7.02 5.07
C PHE A 224 3.81 -5.88 5.23
N SER A 225 5.10 -6.17 5.13
CA SER A 225 6.19 -5.22 5.40
C SER A 225 6.76 -4.55 4.15
N THR A 226 6.62 -5.14 2.96
CA THR A 226 7.10 -4.55 1.70
C THR A 226 6.05 -3.63 1.07
N ASP A 227 6.50 -2.58 0.37
CA ASP A 227 5.68 -1.67 -0.44
C ASP A 227 5.18 -2.35 -1.74
N TYR A 228 4.44 -3.45 -1.61
CA TYR A 228 3.81 -4.16 -2.73
C TYR A 228 2.29 -4.01 -2.61
N ARG A 229 1.71 -3.10 -3.39
CA ARG A 229 0.26 -2.91 -3.46
C ARG A 229 -0.37 -3.91 -4.43
N THR A 230 -1.36 -4.65 -3.94
CA THR A 230 -2.10 -5.63 -4.76
C THR A 230 -2.98 -4.92 -5.78
N THR A 231 -2.99 -5.43 -7.01
CA THR A 231 -3.79 -4.88 -8.12
C THR A 231 -4.87 -5.86 -8.63
N ALA A 232 -4.76 -7.14 -8.25
CA ALA A 232 -5.55 -8.24 -8.81
C ALA A 232 -5.53 -8.18 -10.35
N LEU A 233 -6.63 -8.49 -11.04
CA LEU A 233 -6.71 -8.39 -12.51
C LEU A 233 -7.30 -7.05 -12.99
N PHE A 234 -7.11 -5.99 -12.22
CA PHE A 234 -7.49 -4.63 -12.59
C PHE A 234 -6.36 -3.90 -13.32
N TRP A 235 -6.28 -4.11 -14.64
CA TRP A 235 -5.27 -3.48 -15.50
C TRP A 235 -5.34 -1.94 -15.50
N GLU A 236 -6.50 -1.35 -15.19
CA GLU A 236 -6.66 0.11 -15.10
C GLU A 236 -5.74 0.71 -14.03
N MET A 237 -5.17 -0.12 -13.15
CA MET A 237 -4.17 0.31 -12.17
C MET A 237 -2.76 0.52 -12.74
N HIS A 238 -2.51 0.33 -14.05
CA HIS A 238 -1.20 0.47 -14.71
C HIS A 238 -0.54 1.85 -14.62
N VAL A 239 -1.31 2.87 -14.27
CA VAL A 239 -0.84 4.25 -14.01
C VAL A 239 -1.16 4.68 -12.58
N GLY A 240 -1.34 3.71 -11.68
CA GLY A 240 -1.87 3.90 -10.33
C GLY A 240 -3.40 3.93 -10.30
N GLY A 241 -4.00 4.56 -9.28
CA GLY A 241 -5.45 4.63 -9.12
C GLY A 241 -6.02 3.65 -8.09
N ALA A 242 -7.34 3.44 -8.16
CA ALA A 242 -8.12 2.76 -7.12
C ALA A 242 -9.22 1.83 -7.70
N ALA A 243 -8.96 1.19 -8.84
CA ALA A 243 -9.93 0.30 -9.50
C ALA A 243 -10.34 -0.89 -8.61
N LEU A 244 -9.37 -1.64 -8.08
CA LEU A 244 -9.63 -2.73 -7.13
C LEU A 244 -10.34 -2.21 -5.86
N ASP A 245 -9.89 -1.07 -5.32
CA ASP A 245 -10.47 -0.42 -4.16
C ASP A 245 -11.96 -0.13 -4.33
N GLY A 246 -12.34 0.50 -5.45
CA GLY A 246 -13.73 0.79 -5.79
C GLY A 246 -14.57 -0.47 -5.95
N TRP A 247 -14.01 -1.52 -6.56
CA TRP A 247 -14.68 -2.82 -6.70
C TRP A 247 -14.96 -3.47 -5.33
N LEU A 248 -13.95 -3.53 -4.45
CA LEU A 248 -14.08 -4.09 -3.10
C LEU A 248 -15.11 -3.31 -2.27
N ALA A 249 -15.05 -1.98 -2.31
CA ALA A 249 -15.98 -1.09 -1.59
C ALA A 249 -17.44 -1.28 -2.03
N MET A 250 -17.68 -1.58 -3.31
CA MET A 250 -19.03 -1.86 -3.82
C MET A 250 -19.52 -3.28 -3.51
N THR A 251 -18.65 -4.29 -3.56
CA THR A 251 -19.08 -5.71 -3.55
C THR A 251 -19.10 -6.35 -2.16
N VAL A 252 -18.23 -5.94 -1.22
CA VAL A 252 -18.25 -6.42 0.17
C VAL A 252 -19.60 -6.22 0.86
N PRO A 253 -20.30 -5.07 0.72
CA PRO A 253 -21.68 -4.88 1.19
C PRO A 253 -22.65 -6.00 0.76
N PHE A 254 -22.54 -6.49 -0.47
CA PHE A 254 -23.39 -7.57 -0.98
C PHE A 254 -23.03 -8.95 -0.42
N ALA A 255 -21.75 -9.21 -0.13
CA ALA A 255 -21.33 -10.43 0.57
C ALA A 255 -21.87 -10.45 2.00
N VAL A 256 -21.80 -9.33 2.71
CA VAL A 256 -22.42 -9.18 4.05
C VAL A 256 -23.93 -9.38 3.97
N LEU A 257 -24.60 -8.78 2.98
CA LEU A 257 -26.04 -8.94 2.78
C LEU A 257 -26.44 -10.41 2.55
N GLU A 258 -25.70 -11.16 1.72
CA GLU A 258 -25.95 -12.58 1.47
C GLU A 258 -25.72 -13.42 2.73
N LEU A 259 -24.64 -13.15 3.50
CA LEU A 259 -24.38 -13.83 4.78
C LEU A 259 -25.53 -13.67 5.77
N MET A 260 -26.16 -12.50 5.79
CA MET A 260 -27.28 -12.21 6.70
C MET A 260 -28.59 -12.85 6.26
N ARG A 261 -28.77 -13.11 4.97
CA ARG A 261 -30.06 -13.57 4.41
C ARG A 261 -30.12 -15.04 4.07
N THR A 262 -29.00 -15.62 3.69
CA THR A 262 -29.02 -16.93 3.04
C THR A 262 -29.46 -18.02 4.01
N GLY A 263 -30.50 -18.76 3.62
CA GLY A 263 -31.01 -19.92 4.36
C GLY A 263 -30.20 -21.19 4.10
N SER A 264 -29.35 -21.21 3.07
CA SER A 264 -28.58 -22.40 2.68
C SER A 264 -27.22 -22.46 3.39
N PRO A 265 -26.90 -23.53 4.12
CA PRO A 265 -25.58 -23.70 4.74
C PRO A 265 -24.43 -23.65 3.71
N ARG A 266 -24.63 -24.26 2.52
CA ARG A 266 -23.61 -24.28 1.47
C ARG A 266 -23.32 -22.88 0.93
N ARG A 267 -24.37 -22.10 0.64
CA ARG A 267 -24.22 -20.71 0.19
C ARG A 267 -23.56 -19.87 1.28
N TRP A 268 -24.03 -20.01 2.52
CA TRP A 268 -23.45 -19.29 3.66
C TRP A 268 -21.94 -19.54 3.79
N THR A 269 -21.50 -20.81 3.75
CA THR A 269 -20.09 -21.17 3.87
C THR A 269 -19.26 -20.60 2.71
N LEU A 270 -19.76 -20.70 1.47
CA LEU A 270 -19.08 -20.14 0.30
C LEU A 270 -18.94 -18.62 0.42
N THR A 271 -20.03 -17.91 0.75
CA THR A 271 -20.00 -16.46 0.91
C THR A 271 -19.10 -16.04 2.08
N ALA A 272 -19.03 -16.82 3.15
CA ALA A 272 -18.14 -16.53 4.29
C ALA A 272 -16.68 -16.65 3.88
N ALA A 273 -16.33 -17.69 3.12
CA ALA A 273 -14.98 -17.84 2.57
C ALA A 273 -14.63 -16.67 1.63
N ILE A 274 -15.55 -16.28 0.75
CA ILE A 274 -15.39 -15.12 -0.13
C ILE A 274 -15.23 -13.83 0.67
N ALA A 275 -16.00 -13.62 1.74
CA ALA A 275 -15.88 -12.43 2.58
C ALA A 275 -14.54 -12.35 3.32
N ILE A 276 -14.00 -13.49 3.76
CA ILE A 276 -12.65 -13.57 4.37
C ILE A 276 -11.57 -13.24 3.33
N LEU A 277 -11.66 -13.82 2.13
CA LEU A 277 -10.75 -13.51 1.02
C LEU A 277 -10.88 -12.04 0.59
N GLY A 278 -12.10 -11.49 0.60
CA GLY A 278 -12.39 -10.08 0.36
C GLY A 278 -11.74 -9.18 1.40
N GLY A 279 -11.83 -9.55 2.69
CA GLY A 279 -11.12 -8.89 3.78
C GLY A 279 -9.61 -8.89 3.55
N TYR A 280 -9.02 -10.04 3.20
CA TYR A 280 -7.60 -10.14 2.87
C TYR A 280 -7.22 -9.21 1.70
N ALA A 281 -7.98 -9.24 0.61
CA ALA A 281 -7.75 -8.37 -0.55
C ALA A 281 -7.84 -6.89 -0.18
N CYS A 282 -8.82 -6.49 0.66
CA CYS A 282 -8.91 -5.13 1.19
C CYS A 282 -7.61 -4.74 1.91
N MET A 283 -7.09 -5.60 2.79
CA MET A 283 -5.87 -5.34 3.56
C MET A 283 -4.63 -5.24 2.67
N THR A 284 -4.49 -6.09 1.65
CA THR A 284 -3.31 -6.06 0.77
C THR A 284 -3.35 -4.99 -0.31
N THR A 285 -4.42 -4.19 -0.40
CA THR A 285 -4.43 -2.94 -1.17
C THR A 285 -3.59 -1.85 -0.51
N PHE A 286 -3.33 -1.95 0.80
CA PHE A 286 -2.67 -0.92 1.61
C PHE A 286 -3.28 0.50 1.42
N SER A 287 -4.56 0.55 1.06
CA SER A 287 -5.28 1.78 0.74
C SER A 287 -6.06 2.29 1.95
N ARG A 288 -5.66 3.47 2.45
CA ARG A 288 -6.37 4.19 3.51
C ARG A 288 -7.84 4.44 3.12
N GLY A 289 -8.08 4.70 1.84
CA GLY A 289 -9.42 4.87 1.27
C GLY A 289 -10.28 3.62 1.43
N VAL A 290 -9.74 2.43 1.15
CA VAL A 290 -10.46 1.15 1.34
C VAL A 290 -10.74 0.88 2.82
N TYR A 291 -9.76 1.16 3.68
CA TYR A 291 -9.86 0.91 5.12
C TYR A 291 -10.94 1.79 5.78
N LEU A 292 -11.27 2.94 5.17
CA LEU A 292 -12.41 3.76 5.56
C LEU A 292 -13.71 3.34 4.83
N ALA A 293 -13.66 3.18 3.51
CA ALA A 293 -14.83 3.01 2.67
C ALA A 293 -15.58 1.69 2.91
N VAL A 294 -14.85 0.57 3.07
CA VAL A 294 -15.47 -0.74 3.27
C VAL A 294 -16.24 -0.78 4.60
N PRO A 295 -15.66 -0.36 5.75
CA PRO A 295 -16.42 -0.25 7.00
C PRO A 295 -17.65 0.67 6.90
N LEU A 296 -17.55 1.82 6.23
CA LEU A 296 -18.71 2.71 6.03
C LEU A 296 -19.82 2.04 5.21
N GLY A 297 -19.47 1.36 4.11
CA GLY A 297 -20.43 0.63 3.28
C GLY A 297 -21.08 -0.55 4.02
N VAL A 298 -20.29 -1.31 4.78
CA VAL A 298 -20.80 -2.40 5.64
C VAL A 298 -21.71 -1.86 6.74
N ALA A 299 -21.32 -0.77 7.42
CA ALA A 299 -22.13 -0.13 8.45
C ALA A 299 -23.48 0.35 7.90
N ALA A 300 -23.49 1.00 6.72
CA ALA A 300 -24.72 1.39 6.04
C ALA A 300 -25.61 0.18 5.72
N THR A 301 -25.03 -0.92 5.24
CA THR A 301 -25.74 -2.17 4.95
C THR A 301 -26.36 -2.77 6.22
N LEU A 302 -25.58 -2.89 7.29
CA LEU A 302 -26.05 -3.46 8.57
C LEU A 302 -27.15 -2.60 9.20
N LEU A 303 -26.99 -1.27 9.19
CA LEU A 303 -27.96 -0.32 9.72
C LEU A 303 -29.31 -0.43 8.99
N LEU A 304 -29.29 -0.45 7.65
CA LEU A 304 -30.51 -0.51 6.86
C LEU A 304 -31.16 -1.89 6.93
N PHE A 305 -30.38 -2.96 6.93
CA PHE A 305 -30.90 -4.32 7.13
C PHE A 305 -31.54 -4.49 8.51
N HIS A 306 -30.95 -3.92 9.56
CA HIS A 306 -31.56 -3.92 10.89
C HIS A 306 -32.90 -3.19 10.91
N ARG A 307 -32.98 -2.00 10.29
CA ARG A 307 -34.23 -1.22 10.14
C ARG A 307 -35.29 -1.98 9.36
N GLU A 308 -34.90 -2.74 8.32
CA GLU A 308 -35.79 -3.61 7.56
C GLU A 308 -36.38 -4.70 8.47
N GLN A 309 -35.54 -5.41 9.23
CA GLN A 309 -35.98 -6.48 10.13
C GLN A 309 -36.91 -5.99 11.25
N VAL A 310 -36.59 -4.86 11.91
CA VAL A 310 -37.43 -4.30 12.99
C VAL A 310 -38.83 -3.96 12.47
N ARG A 311 -38.95 -3.52 11.21
CA ARG A 311 -40.25 -3.23 10.58
C ARG A 311 -41.01 -4.49 10.19
N SER A 312 -40.32 -5.55 9.79
CA SER A 312 -40.94 -6.83 9.44
C SER A 312 -41.34 -7.66 10.67
N ALA A 313 -40.66 -7.47 11.81
CA ALA A 313 -40.82 -8.27 13.03
C ALA A 313 -41.63 -7.55 14.12
N ALA A 314 -42.82 -7.02 13.78
CA ALA A 314 -43.83 -6.70 14.78
C ALA A 314 -44.30 -8.01 15.47
N GLY A 315 -43.51 -8.49 16.43
CA GLY A 315 -43.75 -9.70 17.22
C GLY A 315 -42.74 -10.82 16.96
N VAL A 316 -41.94 -11.12 18.01
CA VAL A 316 -41.18 -12.37 18.22
C VAL A 316 -39.82 -12.52 17.48
N GLY A 317 -38.78 -11.91 18.05
CA GLY A 317 -37.37 -12.20 17.77
C GLY A 317 -36.44 -11.15 18.40
N LEU A 318 -35.29 -11.55 18.96
CA LEU A 318 -34.34 -10.58 19.53
C LEU A 318 -33.83 -9.59 18.48
N PRO A 319 -33.56 -8.32 18.86
CA PRO A 319 -33.03 -7.33 17.95
C PRO A 319 -31.64 -7.78 17.46
N LEU A 320 -31.49 -7.91 16.14
CA LEU A 320 -30.23 -8.18 15.42
C LEU A 320 -29.05 -7.33 15.92
N GLY A 321 -29.32 -6.11 16.41
CA GLY A 321 -28.33 -5.23 17.03
C GLY A 321 -27.54 -5.89 18.18
N ARG A 322 -28.18 -6.76 18.99
CA ARG A 322 -27.48 -7.48 20.07
C ARG A 322 -26.51 -8.54 19.55
N HIS A 323 -26.88 -9.28 18.49
CA HIS A 323 -26.01 -10.31 17.91
C HIS A 323 -24.78 -9.69 17.24
N VAL A 324 -24.97 -8.60 16.48
CA VAL A 324 -23.89 -7.87 15.84
C VAL A 324 -22.97 -7.24 16.88
N LEU A 325 -23.53 -6.61 17.92
CA LEU A 325 -22.75 -6.04 19.03
C LEU A 325 -21.91 -7.11 19.71
N LEU A 326 -22.48 -8.28 20.03
CA LEU A 326 -21.72 -9.37 20.64
C LEU A 326 -20.63 -9.92 19.72
N CYS A 327 -20.89 -10.06 18.41
CA CYS A 327 -19.85 -10.45 17.45
C CYS A 327 -18.71 -9.43 17.42
N ALA A 328 -19.03 -8.13 17.40
CA ALA A 328 -18.06 -7.06 17.44
C ALA A 328 -17.24 -7.09 18.74
N LEU A 329 -17.87 -7.31 19.90
CA LEU A 329 -17.18 -7.44 21.17
C LEU A 329 -16.20 -8.62 21.19
N PHE A 330 -16.59 -9.79 20.66
CA PHE A 330 -15.67 -10.93 20.51
C PHE A 330 -14.51 -10.61 19.56
N ALA A 331 -14.78 -9.95 18.44
CA ALA A 331 -13.74 -9.55 17.48
C ALA A 331 -12.76 -8.52 18.07
N VAL A 332 -13.26 -7.53 18.82
CA VAL A 332 -12.44 -6.53 19.52
C VAL A 332 -11.63 -7.18 20.63
N ALA A 333 -12.23 -8.04 21.46
CA ALA A 333 -11.52 -8.75 22.52
C ALA A 333 -10.40 -9.64 21.94
N PHE A 334 -10.69 -10.36 20.85
CA PHE A 334 -9.68 -11.09 20.10
C PHE A 334 -8.62 -10.16 19.52
N GLY A 335 -9.00 -9.05 18.91
CA GLY A 335 -8.10 -8.05 18.34
C GLY A 335 -7.12 -7.49 19.37
N ILE A 336 -7.60 -7.14 20.57
CA ILE A 336 -6.75 -6.71 21.69
C ILE A 336 -5.79 -7.84 22.10
N GLY A 337 -6.27 -9.07 22.24
CA GLY A 337 -5.40 -10.20 22.56
C GLY A 337 -4.36 -10.51 21.47
N ALA A 338 -4.76 -10.36 20.21
CA ALA A 338 -3.90 -10.51 19.06
C ALA A 338 -2.84 -9.39 19.01
N ASP A 339 -3.22 -8.14 19.23
CA ASP A 339 -2.33 -6.99 19.29
C ASP A 339 -1.27 -7.13 20.39
N GLN A 340 -1.62 -7.75 21.52
CA GLN A 340 -0.66 -8.05 22.58
C GLN A 340 0.30 -9.19 22.22
N ILE A 341 -0.20 -10.27 21.60
CA ILE A 341 0.61 -11.46 21.31
C ILE A 341 1.44 -11.31 20.02
N PHE A 342 0.99 -10.49 19.09
CA PHE A 342 1.57 -10.38 17.74
C PHE A 342 2.98 -9.77 17.72
N PRO A 343 3.32 -8.73 18.51
CA PRO A 343 4.67 -8.17 18.56
C PRO A 343 5.74 -9.20 18.95
N THR A 344 5.41 -10.12 19.87
CA THR A 344 6.36 -11.14 20.35
C THR A 344 6.33 -12.40 19.49
N SER A 345 5.14 -12.96 19.26
CA SER A 345 4.98 -14.28 18.63
C SER A 345 4.56 -14.25 17.15
N GLY A 346 4.44 -13.04 16.58
CA GLY A 346 4.00 -12.79 15.20
C GLY A 346 2.65 -13.42 14.88
N TYR A 347 2.47 -13.74 13.59
CA TYR A 347 1.27 -14.43 13.12
C TYR A 347 1.08 -15.82 13.75
N ARG A 348 2.14 -16.45 14.29
CA ARG A 348 2.07 -17.83 14.81
C ARG A 348 1.28 -17.90 16.12
N GLY A 349 1.64 -17.07 17.09
CA GLY A 349 0.86 -17.01 18.33
C GLY A 349 -0.51 -16.38 18.13
N MET A 350 -0.65 -15.41 17.22
CA MET A 350 -1.96 -14.87 16.85
C MET A 350 -2.90 -15.95 16.26
N LEU A 351 -2.39 -16.80 15.37
CA LEU A 351 -3.18 -17.92 14.80
C LEU A 351 -3.52 -18.97 15.86
N ALA A 352 -2.61 -19.26 16.78
CA ALA A 352 -2.89 -20.15 17.90
C ALA A 352 -3.98 -19.57 18.84
N LEU A 353 -3.90 -18.27 19.13
CA LEU A 353 -4.92 -17.55 19.90
C LEU A 353 -6.28 -17.57 19.18
N LEU A 354 -6.30 -17.36 17.86
CA LEU A 354 -7.51 -17.41 17.05
C LEU A 354 -8.16 -18.80 17.11
N GLY A 355 -7.36 -19.85 16.95
CA GLY A 355 -7.86 -21.22 17.03
C GLY A 355 -8.46 -21.55 18.40
N ALA A 356 -7.90 -21.02 19.49
CA ALA A 356 -8.49 -21.14 20.83
C ALA A 356 -9.80 -20.34 20.94
N ALA A 357 -9.80 -19.07 20.51
CA ALA A 357 -10.98 -18.22 20.55
C ALA A 357 -12.16 -18.78 19.72
N VAL A 358 -11.89 -19.46 18.60
CA VAL A 358 -12.92 -20.14 17.79
C VAL A 358 -13.50 -21.35 18.52
N LEU A 359 -12.69 -22.15 19.23
CA LEU A 359 -13.17 -23.29 20.02
C LEU A 359 -13.98 -22.87 21.26
N LEU A 360 -13.71 -21.69 21.80
CA LEU A 360 -14.46 -21.14 22.93
C LEU A 360 -15.96 -21.01 22.63
N LEU A 361 -16.32 -20.62 21.40
CA LEU A 361 -17.71 -20.37 21.01
C LEU A 361 -18.61 -21.61 21.15
N PRO A 362 -18.29 -22.78 20.55
CA PRO A 362 -19.01 -24.02 20.79
C PRO A 362 -18.86 -24.53 22.23
N LEU A 363 -17.68 -24.37 22.84
CA LEU A 363 -17.40 -24.84 24.21
C LEU A 363 -18.35 -24.25 25.25
N GLY A 364 -18.63 -22.94 25.19
CA GLY A 364 -19.55 -22.29 26.13
C GLY A 364 -20.94 -22.94 26.21
N ASN A 365 -21.41 -23.54 25.10
CA ASN A 365 -22.68 -24.28 25.09
C ASN A 365 -22.57 -25.66 25.74
N ALA A 366 -21.45 -26.35 25.54
CA ALA A 366 -21.19 -27.68 26.10
C ALA A 366 -21.04 -27.61 27.63
N VAL A 367 -20.26 -26.65 28.13
CA VAL A 367 -19.96 -26.53 29.57
C VAL A 367 -21.14 -26.03 30.40
N ARG A 368 -22.10 -25.32 29.78
CA ARG A 368 -23.36 -24.92 30.43
C ARG A 368 -24.19 -26.12 30.92
N ARG A 369 -24.04 -27.28 30.27
CA ARG A 369 -24.79 -28.50 30.60
C ARG A 369 -24.13 -29.29 31.72
N LEU A 370 -22.91 -28.94 32.12
CA LEU A 370 -22.16 -29.63 33.16
C LEU A 370 -22.60 -29.18 34.55
N LYS A 371 -22.72 -30.14 35.46
CA LYS A 371 -22.82 -29.88 36.90
C LYS A 371 -21.48 -29.36 37.44
N PRO A 372 -21.45 -28.68 38.61
CA PRO A 372 -20.20 -28.22 39.22
C PRO A 372 -19.11 -29.30 39.35
N THR A 373 -19.53 -30.54 39.66
CA THR A 373 -18.61 -31.70 39.72
C THR A 373 -17.98 -32.03 38.37
N GLY A 374 -18.72 -31.88 37.28
CA GLY A 374 -18.20 -32.06 35.92
C GLY A 374 -17.22 -30.95 35.50
N TRP A 375 -17.40 -29.73 36.00
CA TRP A 375 -16.45 -28.63 35.79
C TRP A 375 -15.10 -28.92 36.46
N ILE A 376 -15.12 -29.30 37.74
CA ILE A 376 -13.90 -29.62 38.50
C ILE A 376 -13.17 -30.79 37.85
N ALA A 377 -13.88 -31.87 37.50
CA ALA A 377 -13.29 -33.03 36.86
C ALA A 377 -12.70 -32.70 35.47
N GLY A 378 -13.38 -31.88 34.67
CA GLY A 378 -12.87 -31.43 33.37
C GLY A 378 -11.61 -30.57 33.47
N LEU A 379 -11.54 -29.66 34.45
CA LEU A 379 -10.35 -28.83 34.69
C LEU A 379 -9.15 -29.67 35.16
N LEU A 380 -9.34 -30.56 36.14
CA LEU A 380 -8.29 -31.45 36.65
C LEU A 380 -7.74 -32.35 35.54
N LEU A 381 -8.63 -32.95 34.75
CA LEU A 381 -8.21 -33.77 33.62
C LEU A 381 -7.51 -32.95 32.53
N GLY A 382 -7.95 -31.72 32.31
CA GLY A 382 -7.30 -30.79 31.40
C GLY A 382 -5.87 -30.45 31.81
N VAL A 383 -5.61 -30.28 33.11
CA VAL A 383 -4.25 -30.10 33.65
C VAL A 383 -3.40 -31.35 33.40
N VAL A 384 -3.95 -32.55 33.58
CA VAL A 384 -3.24 -33.81 33.24
C VAL A 384 -2.90 -33.87 31.75
N PHE A 385 -3.85 -33.55 30.87
CA PHE A 385 -3.60 -33.50 29.42
C PHE A 385 -2.55 -32.45 29.05
N ALA A 386 -2.60 -31.27 29.67
CA ALA A 386 -1.62 -30.21 29.47
C ALA A 386 -0.21 -30.62 29.93
N MET A 387 -0.07 -31.29 31.07
CA MET A 387 1.21 -31.80 31.57
C MET A 387 1.78 -32.91 30.68
N VAL A 388 0.96 -33.92 30.35
CA VAL A 388 1.40 -35.04 29.50
C VAL A 388 1.70 -34.56 28.08
N GLY A 389 0.79 -33.80 27.48
CA GLY A 389 0.97 -33.25 26.15
C GLY A 389 2.12 -32.26 26.07
N GLY A 390 2.33 -31.45 27.12
CA GLY A 390 3.47 -30.54 27.26
C GLY A 390 4.80 -31.28 27.39
N ALA A 391 4.86 -32.33 28.21
CA ALA A 391 6.05 -33.18 28.35
C ALA A 391 6.42 -33.85 27.02
N ILE A 392 5.43 -34.43 26.32
CA ILE A 392 5.64 -35.03 24.99
C ILE A 392 6.09 -33.96 23.97
N ALA A 393 5.46 -32.78 23.98
CA ALA A 393 5.86 -31.68 23.10
C ALA A 393 7.28 -31.19 23.38
N TRP A 394 7.74 -31.22 24.63
CA TRP A 394 9.11 -30.84 24.98
C TRP A 394 10.15 -31.80 24.41
N MET A 395 9.76 -33.05 24.14
CA MET A 395 10.63 -34.10 23.60
C MET A 395 10.68 -34.13 22.06
N LEU A 396 9.85 -33.35 21.36
CA LEU A 396 9.70 -33.38 19.90
C LEU A 396 10.11 -32.04 19.25
N PRO A 397 10.87 -32.04 18.13
CA PRO A 397 11.09 -30.84 17.34
C PRO A 397 9.75 -30.25 16.87
N LYS A 398 9.55 -28.93 17.06
CA LYS A 398 8.24 -28.27 16.80
C LYS A 398 7.08 -28.86 17.62
N GLY A 399 7.36 -29.53 18.73
CA GLY A 399 6.37 -30.23 19.55
C GLY A 399 5.27 -29.32 20.09
N ALA A 400 5.53 -28.04 20.32
CA ALA A 400 4.51 -27.05 20.66
C ALA A 400 3.38 -26.97 19.61
N TYR A 401 3.73 -26.96 18.31
CA TYR A 401 2.74 -26.96 17.24
C TYR A 401 1.99 -28.29 17.14
N LEU A 402 2.69 -29.42 17.37
CA LEU A 402 2.07 -30.75 17.38
C LEU A 402 1.09 -30.91 18.55
N ALA A 403 1.48 -30.54 19.77
CA ALA A 403 0.60 -30.58 20.94
C ALA A 403 -0.56 -29.58 20.83
N TYR A 404 -0.32 -28.38 20.30
CA TYR A 404 -1.42 -27.46 19.99
C TYR A 404 -2.38 -28.08 18.97
N THR A 405 -1.88 -28.66 17.88
CA THR A 405 -2.74 -29.28 16.86
C THR A 405 -3.49 -30.49 17.40
N ALA A 406 -2.83 -31.35 18.18
CA ALA A 406 -3.43 -32.53 18.79
C ALA A 406 -4.52 -32.14 19.80
N SER A 407 -4.24 -31.18 20.68
CA SER A 407 -5.22 -30.66 21.65
C SER A 407 -6.41 -30.00 20.95
N TRP A 408 -6.16 -29.27 19.87
CA TRP A 408 -7.22 -28.63 19.07
C TRP A 408 -8.12 -29.67 18.40
N LEU A 409 -7.53 -30.67 17.71
CA LEU A 409 -8.28 -31.78 17.08
C LEU A 409 -9.07 -32.60 18.10
N PHE A 410 -8.46 -32.90 19.25
CA PHE A 410 -9.12 -33.60 20.36
C PHE A 410 -10.34 -32.81 20.86
N THR A 411 -10.18 -31.51 21.08
CA THR A 411 -11.26 -30.63 21.53
C THR A 411 -12.38 -30.55 20.50
N VAL A 412 -12.07 -30.44 19.21
CA VAL A 412 -13.06 -30.49 18.13
C VAL A 412 -13.81 -31.81 18.12
N ALA A 413 -13.11 -32.94 18.25
CA ALA A 413 -13.74 -34.26 18.29
C ALA A 413 -14.70 -34.39 19.48
N ALA A 414 -14.31 -33.94 20.67
CA ALA A 414 -15.15 -33.95 21.86
C ALA A 414 -16.40 -33.06 21.70
N LEU A 415 -16.23 -31.83 21.18
CA LEU A 415 -17.35 -30.92 20.88
C LEU A 415 -18.27 -31.44 19.78
N TRP A 416 -17.74 -32.19 18.81
CA TRP A 416 -18.54 -32.82 17.76
C TRP A 416 -19.38 -33.99 18.30
N ILE A 417 -18.83 -34.77 19.24
CA ILE A 417 -19.56 -35.84 19.93
C ILE A 417 -20.64 -35.24 20.82
N GLU A 418 -20.35 -34.17 21.58
CA GLU A 418 -21.33 -33.50 22.47
C GLU A 418 -22.57 -32.99 21.71
N ARG A 419 -22.38 -32.54 20.47
CA ARG A 419 -23.48 -32.06 19.62
C ARG A 419 -24.35 -33.15 19.04
N ARG A 420 -23.90 -34.41 19.05
CA ARG A 420 -24.68 -35.53 18.54
C ARG A 420 -25.67 -35.98 19.61
N PRO A 421 -26.94 -36.26 19.27
CA PRO A 421 -27.88 -36.81 20.22
C PRO A 421 -27.49 -38.26 20.54
N ALA A 422 -26.70 -38.46 21.61
CA ALA A 422 -26.19 -39.76 22.04
C ALA A 422 -26.67 -40.17 23.46
N GLY A 423 -27.35 -39.26 24.17
CA GLY A 423 -27.98 -39.49 25.48
C GLY A 423 -27.31 -38.70 26.59
N ARG A 424 -28.07 -38.32 27.63
CA ARG A 424 -27.62 -37.36 28.67
C ARG A 424 -26.27 -37.68 29.33
N ALA A 425 -25.94 -38.97 29.50
CA ALA A 425 -24.66 -39.38 30.06
C ALA A 425 -23.50 -39.15 29.08
N VAL A 426 -23.65 -39.55 27.81
CA VAL A 426 -22.63 -39.38 26.76
C VAL A 426 -22.37 -37.89 26.51
N ASP A 427 -23.44 -37.08 26.49
CA ASP A 427 -23.35 -35.62 26.30
C ASP A 427 -22.56 -34.96 27.46
N ALA A 428 -22.76 -35.42 28.71
CA ALA A 428 -22.05 -34.92 29.88
C ALA A 428 -20.56 -35.30 29.88
N TYR A 429 -20.21 -36.54 29.50
CA TYR A 429 -18.82 -36.95 29.35
C TYR A 429 -18.12 -36.22 28.19
N ALA A 430 -18.79 -36.04 27.06
CA ALA A 430 -18.25 -35.30 25.92
C ALA A 430 -18.02 -33.82 26.25
N GLY A 431 -18.92 -33.18 27.00
CA GLY A 431 -18.74 -31.81 27.49
C GLY A 431 -17.56 -31.69 28.46
N LEU A 432 -17.35 -32.68 29.34
CA LEU A 432 -16.21 -32.75 30.25
C LEU A 432 -14.89 -32.91 29.48
N MET A 433 -14.84 -33.83 28.50
CA MET A 433 -13.68 -34.03 27.61
C MET A 433 -13.38 -32.76 26.79
N ALA A 434 -14.41 -32.05 26.33
CA ALA A 434 -14.22 -30.80 25.60
C ALA A 434 -13.60 -29.71 26.48
N LEU A 435 -14.00 -29.60 27.75
CA LEU A 435 -13.38 -28.69 28.72
C LEU A 435 -11.92 -29.07 29.01
N ALA A 436 -11.64 -30.36 29.22
CA ALA A 436 -10.28 -30.86 29.42
C ALA A 436 -9.37 -30.58 28.20
N GLY A 437 -9.88 -30.85 27.00
CA GLY A 437 -9.20 -30.54 25.75
C GLY A 437 -8.92 -29.05 25.58
N TYR A 438 -9.88 -28.19 25.94
CA TYR A 438 -9.70 -26.75 25.82
C TYR A 438 -8.62 -26.19 26.75
N VAL A 439 -8.51 -26.69 28.00
CA VAL A 439 -7.41 -26.34 28.90
C VAL A 439 -6.06 -26.71 28.27
N TRP A 440 -5.98 -27.88 27.64
CA TRP A 440 -4.79 -28.31 26.90
C TRP A 440 -4.49 -27.40 25.69
N VAL A 441 -5.51 -26.94 24.96
CA VAL A 441 -5.35 -25.96 23.87
C VAL A 441 -4.75 -24.65 24.37
N LEU A 442 -5.22 -24.12 25.51
CA LEU A 442 -4.69 -22.87 26.08
C LEU A 442 -3.21 -23.01 26.45
N THR A 443 -2.81 -24.14 27.04
CA THR A 443 -1.38 -24.44 27.25
C THR A 443 -0.64 -24.53 25.92
N GLY A 444 -1.23 -25.14 24.89
CA GLY A 444 -0.66 -25.17 23.55
C GLY A 444 -0.44 -23.77 22.94
N VAL A 445 -1.35 -22.81 23.16
CA VAL A 445 -1.15 -21.40 22.73
C VAL A 445 0.07 -20.80 23.42
N ALA A 446 0.18 -20.99 24.74
CA ALA A 446 1.35 -20.54 25.50
C ALA A 446 2.64 -21.20 24.97
N MET A 447 2.64 -22.51 24.73
CA MET A 447 3.80 -23.22 24.18
C MET A 447 4.18 -22.74 22.77
N VAL A 448 3.22 -22.41 21.92
CA VAL A 448 3.49 -21.86 20.58
C VAL A 448 4.11 -20.47 20.66
N ALA A 449 3.60 -19.61 21.56
CA ALA A 449 4.15 -18.28 21.78
C ALA A 449 5.55 -18.33 22.40
N TYR A 450 5.72 -19.14 23.46
CA TYR A 450 6.99 -19.40 24.12
C TYR A 450 8.03 -19.99 23.18
N GLY A 451 7.63 -20.95 22.33
CA GLY A 451 8.51 -21.57 21.36
C GLY A 451 9.01 -20.64 20.25
N TRP A 452 8.43 -19.44 20.12
CA TRP A 452 8.86 -18.44 19.14
C TRP A 452 9.65 -17.27 19.76
N ALA A 453 9.17 -16.72 20.88
CA ALA A 453 9.78 -15.53 21.50
C ALA A 453 10.16 -15.72 22.99
N GLY A 454 10.33 -16.97 23.42
CA GLY A 454 10.85 -17.30 24.75
C GLY A 454 9.99 -16.75 25.89
N GLU A 455 10.64 -16.38 26.99
CA GLU A 455 9.97 -15.87 28.19
C GLU A 455 9.25 -14.54 27.96
N GLN A 456 9.78 -13.68 27.07
CA GLN A 456 9.14 -12.40 26.72
C GLN A 456 7.72 -12.61 26.18
N ALA A 457 7.46 -13.69 25.43
CA ALA A 457 6.11 -13.97 24.94
C ALA A 457 5.11 -14.32 26.05
N MET A 458 5.55 -14.75 27.23
CA MET A 458 4.67 -15.23 28.30
C MET A 458 3.87 -14.13 28.97
N SER A 459 4.47 -13.00 29.31
CA SER A 459 3.74 -11.85 29.87
C SER A 459 2.63 -11.38 28.93
N HIS A 460 2.93 -11.31 27.62
CA HIS A 460 1.99 -10.91 26.56
C HIS A 460 0.94 -11.99 26.24
N THR A 461 1.20 -13.26 26.52
CA THR A 461 0.27 -14.37 26.24
C THR A 461 -0.65 -14.71 27.42
N LEU A 462 -0.17 -14.58 28.67
CA LEU A 462 -0.93 -14.96 29.86
C LEU A 462 -2.22 -14.15 30.04
N TRP A 463 -2.20 -12.84 29.75
CA TRP A 463 -3.38 -12.00 29.83
C TRP A 463 -4.48 -12.40 28.83
N PRO A 464 -4.21 -12.54 27.51
CA PRO A 464 -5.19 -13.09 26.57
C PRO A 464 -5.76 -14.44 26.98
N LEU A 465 -4.94 -15.35 27.54
CA LEU A 465 -5.42 -16.66 28.02
C LEU A 465 -6.32 -16.52 29.25
N ALA A 466 -6.01 -15.64 30.19
CA ALA A 466 -6.87 -15.36 31.34
C ALA A 466 -8.24 -14.83 30.91
N VAL A 467 -8.27 -13.94 29.89
CA VAL A 467 -9.52 -13.45 29.30
C VAL A 467 -10.32 -14.59 28.66
N LEU A 468 -9.67 -15.49 27.90
CA LEU A 468 -10.36 -16.66 27.31
C LEU A 468 -10.92 -17.61 28.37
N ILE A 469 -10.22 -17.80 29.50
CA ILE A 469 -10.70 -18.59 30.64
C ILE A 469 -11.92 -17.92 31.28
N LEU A 470 -11.84 -16.61 31.54
CA LEU A 470 -12.97 -15.84 32.09
C LEU A 470 -14.19 -15.93 31.18
N LEU A 471 -14.01 -15.76 29.87
CA LEU A 471 -15.09 -15.87 28.88
C LEU A 471 -15.67 -17.28 28.82
N ALA A 472 -14.87 -18.34 29.04
CA ALA A 472 -15.37 -19.72 29.12
C ALA A 472 -16.29 -19.91 30.34
N VAL A 473 -15.89 -19.36 31.50
CA VAL A 473 -16.71 -19.37 32.73
C VAL A 473 -17.99 -18.57 32.54
N VAL A 474 -17.90 -17.37 31.96
CA VAL A 474 -19.04 -16.51 31.66
C VAL A 474 -19.99 -17.18 30.67
N GLY A 475 -19.50 -17.78 29.59
CA GLY A 475 -20.32 -18.50 28.61
C GLY A 475 -21.06 -19.72 29.17
N GLY A 476 -20.44 -20.39 30.15
CA GLY A 476 -21.04 -21.47 30.92
C GLY A 476 -22.13 -21.03 31.90
N ARG A 477 -22.10 -19.76 32.37
CA ARG A 477 -23.05 -19.21 33.34
C ARG A 477 -24.15 -18.35 32.72
N LEU A 478 -23.90 -17.70 31.58
CA LEU A 478 -24.90 -16.89 30.89
C LEU A 478 -26.01 -17.76 30.27
N ALA A 479 -27.25 -17.50 30.67
CA ALA A 479 -28.43 -18.19 30.13
C ALA A 479 -28.91 -17.57 28.81
N GLY A 480 -29.37 -18.41 27.87
CA GLY A 480 -30.12 -17.98 26.69
C GLY A 480 -29.32 -17.25 25.61
N HIS A 481 -29.95 -16.24 24.99
CA HIS A 481 -29.55 -15.59 23.74
C HIS A 481 -28.34 -14.64 23.81
N ALA A 482 -27.55 -14.71 24.89
CA ALA A 482 -26.37 -13.85 25.12
C ALA A 482 -25.04 -14.51 24.71
N TRP A 483 -25.06 -15.79 24.28
CA TRP A 483 -23.88 -16.55 23.87
C TRP A 483 -24.08 -17.20 22.49
N PRO A 484 -23.04 -17.30 21.63
CA PRO A 484 -23.12 -17.91 20.30
C PRO A 484 -23.61 -19.37 20.30
N ALA A 485 -24.92 -19.57 20.25
CA ALA A 485 -25.53 -20.90 20.34
C ALA A 485 -25.60 -21.63 18.99
N SER A 486 -25.86 -20.90 17.90
CA SER A 486 -25.99 -21.50 16.57
C SER A 486 -24.65 -21.57 15.84
N LEU A 487 -24.48 -22.59 15.00
CA LEU A 487 -23.30 -22.73 14.12
C LEU A 487 -23.06 -21.50 13.25
N ARG A 488 -24.14 -20.88 12.75
CA ARG A 488 -24.04 -19.66 11.95
C ARG A 488 -23.49 -18.50 12.74
N TRP A 489 -23.99 -18.27 13.95
CA TRP A 489 -23.51 -17.19 14.80
C TRP A 489 -22.03 -17.42 15.17
N GLN A 490 -21.68 -18.64 15.58
CA GLN A 490 -20.28 -18.99 15.86
C GLN A 490 -19.37 -18.74 14.66
N ALA A 491 -19.78 -19.16 13.47
CA ALA A 491 -19.00 -18.99 12.26
C ALA A 491 -18.91 -17.50 11.81
N THR A 492 -19.97 -16.69 11.98
CA THR A 492 -19.88 -15.23 11.77
C THR A 492 -18.91 -14.57 12.75
N THR A 493 -18.92 -14.98 14.02
CA THR A 493 -18.01 -14.44 15.04
C THR A 493 -16.56 -14.83 14.74
N ALA A 494 -16.32 -16.09 14.36
CA ALA A 494 -15.01 -16.55 13.91
C ALA A 494 -14.49 -15.76 12.71
N GLY A 495 -15.33 -15.52 11.69
CA GLY A 495 -14.96 -14.67 10.55
C GLY A 495 -14.61 -13.24 10.95
N ALA A 496 -15.36 -12.64 11.89
CA ALA A 496 -15.06 -11.31 12.41
C ALA A 496 -13.71 -11.26 13.17
N MET A 497 -13.39 -12.31 13.95
CA MET A 497 -12.08 -12.44 14.60
C MET A 497 -10.94 -12.59 13.58
N VAL A 498 -11.14 -13.37 12.50
CA VAL A 498 -10.15 -13.47 11.41
C VAL A 498 -9.84 -12.09 10.82
N VAL A 499 -10.88 -11.29 10.54
CA VAL A 499 -10.71 -9.92 10.02
C VAL A 499 -9.97 -9.04 11.03
N ALA A 500 -10.31 -9.09 12.32
CA ALA A 500 -9.59 -8.35 13.35
C ALA A 500 -8.11 -8.75 13.43
N GLY A 501 -7.79 -10.03 13.30
CA GLY A 501 -6.41 -10.52 13.24
C GLY A 501 -5.67 -10.05 11.99
N MET A 502 -6.34 -9.96 10.84
CA MET A 502 -5.76 -9.37 9.63
C MET A 502 -5.43 -7.88 9.82
N VAL A 503 -6.28 -7.14 10.52
CA VAL A 503 -6.00 -5.74 10.90
C VAL A 503 -4.76 -5.66 11.77
N VAL A 504 -4.70 -6.44 12.86
CA VAL A 504 -3.51 -6.49 13.72
C VAL A 504 -2.26 -6.86 12.91
N ALA A 505 -2.34 -7.85 12.03
CA ALA A 505 -1.19 -8.26 11.21
C ALA A 505 -0.75 -7.18 10.21
N ALA A 506 -1.67 -6.40 9.65
CA ALA A 506 -1.32 -5.35 8.71
C ALA A 506 -0.66 -4.14 9.39
N PHE A 507 -1.08 -3.80 10.62
CA PHE A 507 -0.53 -2.67 11.38
C PHE A 507 0.67 -3.06 12.26
N GLY A 508 0.71 -4.29 12.77
CA GLY A 508 1.79 -4.82 13.61
C GLY A 508 2.86 -5.60 12.84
N GLY A 509 2.60 -6.03 11.59
CA GLY A 509 3.49 -6.87 10.78
C GLY A 509 4.65 -6.16 10.09
N GLY A 510 4.80 -4.84 10.29
CA GLY A 510 5.89 -4.03 9.76
C GLY A 510 5.57 -2.54 9.75
N ALA A 511 6.59 -1.69 9.66
CA ALA A 511 6.44 -0.23 9.71
C ALA A 511 5.74 0.38 8.49
N TYR A 512 5.56 -0.37 7.39
CA TYR A 512 5.01 0.17 6.14
C TYR A 512 3.62 0.79 6.32
N MET A 513 2.67 0.07 6.93
CA MET A 513 1.32 0.59 7.13
C MET A 513 1.25 1.69 8.18
N THR A 514 2.09 1.63 9.20
CA THR A 514 2.20 2.66 10.25
C THR A 514 2.91 3.93 9.75
N GLY A 515 3.78 3.82 8.75
CA GLY A 515 4.47 4.92 8.05
C GLY A 515 3.64 5.57 6.93
N ARG A 516 2.83 4.78 6.19
CA ARG A 516 1.53 5.31 5.70
C ARG A 516 0.70 5.69 6.94
N PHE A 517 -0.49 6.28 6.97
CA PHE A 517 -1.09 6.76 8.24
C PHE A 517 -0.29 7.87 8.96
N ALA A 518 0.98 7.72 9.34
CA ALA A 518 1.83 8.80 9.87
C ALA A 518 1.96 9.97 8.86
N THR A 519 2.11 9.66 7.56
CA THR A 519 2.17 10.65 6.45
C THR A 519 0.79 11.09 5.93
N SER A 520 -0.27 11.00 6.73
CA SER A 520 -1.63 11.33 6.25
C SER A 520 -1.89 12.81 6.01
N SER A 521 -1.28 13.68 6.80
CA SER A 521 -1.36 15.13 6.58
C SER A 521 -0.67 15.54 5.28
N GLU A 522 0.56 15.07 5.05
CA GLU A 522 1.36 15.40 3.86
C GLU A 522 0.68 14.96 2.54
N ASP A 523 0.12 13.74 2.52
CA ASP A 523 -0.66 13.25 1.36
C ASP A 523 -1.93 14.09 1.15
N LEU A 524 -2.60 14.52 2.23
CA LEU A 524 -3.79 15.37 2.13
C LEU A 524 -3.44 16.76 1.60
N ASP A 525 -2.36 17.38 2.07
CA ASP A 525 -1.91 18.69 1.58
C ASP A 525 -1.54 18.63 0.09
N THR A 526 -0.81 17.60 -0.32
CA THR A 526 -0.48 17.34 -1.72
C THR A 526 -1.74 17.18 -2.59
N ARG A 527 -2.76 16.46 -2.09
CA ARG A 527 -4.05 16.32 -2.78
C ARG A 527 -4.84 17.61 -2.85
N ILE A 528 -4.88 18.39 -1.77
CA ILE A 528 -5.55 19.69 -1.77
C ILE A 528 -4.90 20.63 -2.80
N LEU A 529 -3.57 20.64 -2.88
CA LEU A 529 -2.84 21.38 -3.91
C LEU A 529 -3.20 20.90 -5.32
N HIS A 530 -3.22 19.58 -5.55
CA HIS A 530 -3.66 18.98 -6.81
C HIS A 530 -5.08 19.37 -7.20
N TRP A 531 -6.03 19.37 -6.26
CA TRP A 531 -7.42 19.75 -6.52
C TRP A 531 -7.59 21.24 -6.76
N LYS A 532 -6.87 22.11 -6.03
CA LYS A 532 -6.80 23.56 -6.32
C LYS A 532 -6.28 23.81 -7.73
N GLN A 533 -5.26 23.05 -8.12
CA GLN A 533 -4.71 23.05 -9.47
C GLN A 533 -5.75 22.66 -10.53
N ILE A 534 -6.61 21.67 -10.27
CA ILE A 534 -7.74 21.33 -11.18
C ILE A 534 -8.74 22.48 -11.27
N TRP A 535 -9.15 23.02 -10.12
CA TRP A 535 -10.10 24.12 -10.04
C TRP A 535 -9.62 25.35 -10.82
N TRP A 536 -8.35 25.74 -10.68
CA TRP A 536 -7.78 26.87 -11.40
C TRP A 536 -7.63 26.68 -12.91
N ARG A 537 -7.86 25.47 -13.43
CA ARG A 537 -7.87 25.19 -14.88
C ARG A 537 -9.24 25.42 -15.52
N LEU A 538 -10.31 25.52 -14.73
CA LEU A 538 -11.68 25.78 -15.18
C LEU A 538 -12.05 27.27 -15.06
N LYS A 539 -11.22 28.17 -15.58
CA LYS A 539 -11.44 29.64 -15.48
C LYS A 539 -12.43 30.19 -16.50
N ASP A 540 -12.53 29.56 -17.67
CA ASP A 540 -13.52 29.94 -18.67
C ASP A 540 -14.93 29.59 -18.15
N PRO A 541 -15.91 30.52 -18.17
CA PRO A 541 -17.29 30.24 -17.79
C PRO A 541 -17.90 29.01 -18.50
N VAL A 542 -17.52 28.76 -19.76
CA VAL A 542 -17.96 27.60 -20.54
C VAL A 542 -17.35 26.32 -19.97
N ASP A 543 -16.05 26.32 -19.68
CA ASP A 543 -15.36 25.16 -19.10
C ASP A 543 -15.83 24.87 -17.68
N LEU A 544 -16.12 25.89 -16.88
CA LEU A 544 -16.71 25.70 -15.56
C LEU A 544 -18.12 25.09 -15.65
N THR A 545 -18.91 25.51 -16.64
CA THR A 545 -20.30 25.06 -16.80
C THR A 545 -20.39 23.66 -17.39
N PHE A 546 -19.60 23.36 -18.43
CA PHE A 546 -19.71 22.15 -19.26
C PHE A 546 -18.46 21.24 -19.23
N GLY A 547 -17.42 21.63 -18.50
CA GLY A 547 -16.18 20.87 -18.39
C GLY A 547 -15.24 21.08 -19.59
N LYS A 548 -14.02 20.57 -19.46
CA LYS A 548 -13.00 20.54 -20.53
C LYS A 548 -13.25 19.43 -21.56
N GLY A 549 -14.11 18.47 -21.23
CA GLY A 549 -14.39 17.31 -22.07
C GLY A 549 -13.82 16.04 -21.47
N LEU A 550 -14.47 14.93 -21.81
CA LEU A 550 -14.29 13.65 -21.16
C LEU A 550 -12.92 13.03 -21.43
N GLY A 551 -12.15 12.72 -20.39
CA GLY A 551 -10.85 12.04 -20.52
C GLY A 551 -9.70 12.96 -20.92
N ARG A 552 -9.90 14.28 -20.92
CA ARG A 552 -8.89 15.27 -21.32
C ARG A 552 -7.98 15.73 -20.18
N PHE A 553 -8.09 15.09 -19.01
CA PHE A 553 -7.37 15.46 -17.80
C PHE A 553 -5.85 15.37 -17.98
N MET A 554 -5.34 14.23 -18.48
CA MET A 554 -3.90 13.99 -18.65
C MET A 554 -3.28 15.00 -19.62
N ASP A 555 -3.94 15.26 -20.75
CA ASP A 555 -3.45 16.24 -21.73
C ASP A 555 -3.41 17.66 -21.18
N ASN A 556 -4.48 18.07 -20.50
CA ASN A 556 -4.52 19.38 -19.86
C ASN A 556 -3.48 19.48 -18.74
N TYR A 557 -3.20 18.39 -18.02
CA TYR A 557 -2.14 18.33 -17.02
C TYR A 557 -0.76 18.51 -17.69
N ALA A 558 -0.45 17.73 -18.72
CA ALA A 558 0.83 17.75 -19.42
C ALA A 558 1.18 19.12 -20.01
N LEU A 559 0.19 19.84 -20.54
CA LEU A 559 0.38 21.17 -21.14
C LEU A 559 0.62 22.29 -20.11
N THR A 560 0.14 22.11 -18.89
CA THR A 560 0.10 23.18 -17.87
C THR A 560 0.93 22.89 -16.64
N ALA A 561 1.43 21.66 -16.49
CA ALA A 561 2.35 21.30 -15.43
C ALA A 561 3.67 22.08 -15.60
N PRO A 562 4.33 22.44 -14.48
CA PRO A 562 5.70 22.93 -14.49
C PRO A 562 6.61 22.07 -15.37
N THR A 563 7.63 22.67 -15.99
CA THR A 563 8.51 21.99 -16.94
C THR A 563 9.21 20.80 -16.31
N ASP A 564 9.42 20.77 -14.99
CA ASP A 564 9.99 19.70 -14.18
C ASP A 564 8.96 18.69 -13.65
N GLN A 565 7.70 18.73 -14.11
CA GLN A 565 6.62 17.85 -13.63
C GLN A 565 5.80 17.23 -14.76
N ARG A 566 6.27 17.30 -16.01
CA ARG A 566 5.52 16.80 -17.16
C ARG A 566 5.59 15.28 -17.22
N PRO A 567 4.46 14.61 -17.50
CA PRO A 567 4.45 13.17 -17.70
C PRO A 567 5.19 12.80 -18.99
N ALA A 568 5.71 11.57 -19.03
CA ALA A 568 6.23 10.94 -20.23
C ALA A 568 5.11 10.67 -21.25
N ASP A 569 5.49 10.43 -22.50
CA ASP A 569 4.55 10.10 -23.58
C ASP A 569 5.09 9.00 -24.51
N TYR A 570 4.18 8.33 -25.20
CA TYR A 570 4.49 7.42 -26.29
C TYR A 570 3.50 7.64 -27.43
N ARG A 571 3.96 7.56 -28.68
CA ARG A 571 3.10 7.71 -29.86
C ARG A 571 3.53 6.80 -30.99
N LEU A 572 2.55 6.22 -31.65
CA LEU A 572 2.78 5.53 -32.91
C LEU A 572 2.74 6.55 -34.06
N HIS A 573 3.77 6.55 -34.88
CA HIS A 573 3.87 7.36 -36.10
C HIS A 573 4.20 6.46 -37.29
N ALA A 574 4.17 7.02 -38.50
CA ALA A 574 4.56 6.32 -39.71
C ALA A 574 5.29 7.27 -40.68
N ASP A 575 6.37 6.78 -41.27
CA ASP A 575 7.09 7.44 -42.36
C ASP A 575 6.85 6.62 -43.65
N GLY A 576 5.87 7.06 -44.45
CA GLY A 576 5.36 6.23 -45.56
C GLY A 576 4.70 4.97 -45.03
N ASP A 577 5.15 3.79 -45.48
CA ASP A 577 4.64 2.48 -45.04
C ASP A 577 5.38 1.92 -43.80
N ARG A 578 6.30 2.67 -43.21
CA ARG A 578 7.11 2.24 -42.06
C ARG A 578 6.55 2.81 -40.74
N PRO A 579 5.76 2.05 -39.96
CA PRO A 579 5.34 2.48 -38.62
C PRO A 579 6.53 2.46 -37.64
N TYR A 580 6.48 3.32 -36.63
CA TYR A 580 7.47 3.38 -35.55
C TYR A 580 6.89 3.95 -34.26
N MET A 581 7.50 3.56 -33.14
CA MET A 581 7.15 4.03 -31.81
C MET A 581 8.05 5.19 -31.40
N ARG A 582 7.48 6.37 -31.19
CA ARG A 582 8.16 7.50 -30.56
C ARG A 582 7.98 7.45 -29.05
N LEU A 583 9.08 7.44 -28.30
CA LEU A 583 9.11 7.53 -26.84
C LEU A 583 9.65 8.89 -26.39
N ILE A 584 9.02 9.47 -25.38
CA ILE A 584 9.40 10.74 -24.76
C ILE A 584 9.45 10.56 -23.25
N ALA A 585 10.59 10.85 -22.61
CA ALA A 585 10.68 10.77 -21.16
C ALA A 585 9.91 11.91 -20.49
N GLY A 586 9.44 11.66 -19.27
CA GLY A 586 8.89 12.72 -18.43
C GLY A 586 10.01 13.63 -17.95
N THR A 587 9.64 14.77 -17.37
CA THR A 587 10.58 15.72 -16.77
C THR A 587 10.44 15.79 -15.24
N HIS A 588 9.40 15.16 -14.69
CA HIS A 588 9.34 14.81 -13.27
C HIS A 588 10.54 13.94 -12.88
N VAL A 589 10.92 13.97 -11.61
CA VAL A 589 12.15 13.35 -11.08
C VAL A 589 12.36 11.95 -11.67
N ASN A 590 13.22 11.85 -12.68
CA ASN A 590 13.56 10.60 -13.34
C ASN A 590 14.57 9.87 -12.44
N GLY A 591 14.07 9.01 -11.55
CA GLY A 591 14.85 8.18 -10.62
C GLY A 591 13.93 7.27 -9.81
N TRP A 592 14.45 6.18 -9.25
CA TRP A 592 13.67 5.20 -8.45
C TRP A 592 12.61 4.36 -9.18
N GLY A 593 12.71 4.21 -10.50
CA GLY A 593 11.78 3.40 -11.31
C GLY A 593 10.63 4.18 -11.96
N GLU A 594 10.66 5.52 -11.89
CA GLU A 594 9.73 6.44 -12.55
C GLU A 594 10.10 6.66 -14.02
N ILE A 595 9.78 5.67 -14.87
CA ILE A 595 9.83 5.79 -16.33
C ILE A 595 8.55 5.20 -16.92
N LEU A 596 8.01 5.84 -17.96
CA LEU A 596 6.91 5.27 -18.73
C LEU A 596 7.44 4.12 -19.58
N ARG A 597 6.83 2.97 -19.39
CA ARG A 597 7.23 1.73 -20.05
C ARG A 597 6.21 1.40 -21.10
N VAL A 598 6.67 1.05 -22.29
CA VAL A 598 5.87 0.34 -23.28
C VAL A 598 6.28 -1.12 -23.23
N SER A 599 5.32 -2.00 -22.95
CA SER A 599 5.59 -3.35 -22.46
C SER A 599 4.79 -4.42 -23.18
N GLN A 600 5.32 -5.64 -23.20
CA GLN A 600 4.67 -6.82 -23.78
C GLN A 600 4.88 -8.04 -22.89
N ARG A 601 3.85 -8.88 -22.75
CA ARG A 601 3.93 -10.15 -22.02
C ARG A 601 4.77 -11.15 -22.79
N VAL A 602 5.78 -11.72 -22.12
CA VAL A 602 6.70 -12.68 -22.72
C VAL A 602 6.88 -13.90 -21.82
N THR A 603 7.32 -15.01 -22.40
CA THR A 603 7.85 -16.12 -21.61
C THR A 603 9.27 -15.80 -21.12
N PRO A 604 9.72 -16.34 -19.97
CA PRO A 604 11.11 -16.15 -19.54
C PRO A 604 12.09 -16.62 -20.64
N PRO A 605 13.09 -15.81 -21.00
CA PRO A 605 14.09 -16.20 -21.99
C PRO A 605 14.95 -17.36 -21.47
N ILE A 606 15.36 -18.25 -22.39
CA ILE A 606 16.30 -19.33 -22.10
C ILE A 606 17.71 -18.79 -22.35
N GLY A 607 18.56 -18.78 -21.32
CA GLY A 607 19.92 -18.28 -21.43
C GLY A 607 20.00 -16.76 -21.63
N PRO A 608 21.11 -16.24 -22.19
CA PRO A 608 21.27 -14.82 -22.49
C PRO A 608 20.15 -14.27 -23.37
N ALA A 609 19.56 -13.15 -22.97
CA ALA A 609 18.56 -12.44 -23.73
C ALA A 609 19.20 -11.27 -24.49
N VAL A 610 18.98 -11.20 -25.80
CA VAL A 610 19.47 -10.13 -26.67
C VAL A 610 18.29 -9.36 -27.23
N VAL A 611 18.35 -8.04 -27.14
CA VAL A 611 17.40 -7.13 -27.78
C VAL A 611 18.03 -6.60 -29.05
N GLN A 612 17.33 -6.69 -30.17
CA GLN A 612 17.69 -6.04 -31.43
C GLN A 612 16.57 -5.08 -31.82
N PHE A 613 16.93 -3.88 -32.26
CA PHE A 613 15.98 -2.82 -32.62
C PHE A 613 16.62 -1.82 -33.57
N ASP A 614 15.78 -1.10 -34.32
CA ASP A 614 16.17 0.10 -35.07
C ASP A 614 15.81 1.34 -34.24
N VAL A 615 16.70 2.34 -34.21
CA VAL A 615 16.48 3.60 -33.51
C VAL A 615 16.84 4.80 -34.40
N ARG A 616 16.05 5.88 -34.28
CA ARG A 616 16.36 7.20 -34.82
C ARG A 616 16.13 8.26 -33.75
N ALA A 617 17.06 9.19 -33.62
CA ALA A 617 16.96 10.34 -32.71
C ALA A 617 17.75 11.53 -33.27
N ASP A 618 17.31 12.76 -32.96
CA ASP A 618 17.96 13.99 -33.42
C ASP A 618 19.11 14.45 -32.51
N GLY A 619 19.22 13.87 -31.32
CA GLY A 619 20.28 14.13 -30.34
C GLY A 619 20.49 12.91 -29.44
N PRO A 620 21.55 12.88 -28.61
CA PRO A 620 21.87 11.73 -27.77
C PRO A 620 20.69 11.32 -26.88
N VAL A 621 20.37 10.02 -26.88
CA VAL A 621 19.28 9.45 -26.08
C VAL A 621 19.76 8.25 -25.26
N THR A 622 19.19 8.04 -24.09
CA THR A 622 19.42 6.84 -23.27
C THR A 622 18.17 5.98 -23.28
N LEU A 623 18.29 4.79 -23.87
CA LEU A 623 17.23 3.79 -23.91
C LEU A 623 17.38 2.82 -22.73
N HIS A 624 16.24 2.38 -22.20
CA HIS A 624 16.16 1.38 -21.16
C HIS A 624 15.33 0.19 -21.65
N PHE A 625 15.90 -1.01 -21.54
CA PHE A 625 15.23 -2.27 -21.82
C PHE A 625 15.23 -3.15 -20.58
N GLU A 626 14.12 -3.82 -20.32
CA GLU A 626 14.01 -4.76 -19.21
C GLU A 626 13.14 -5.97 -19.53
N VAL A 627 13.47 -7.10 -18.92
CA VAL A 627 12.60 -8.28 -18.82
C VAL A 627 12.51 -8.64 -17.35
N CYS A 628 11.34 -8.42 -16.75
CA CYS A 628 11.13 -8.53 -15.30
C CYS A 628 10.05 -9.54 -14.97
N GLN A 629 10.15 -10.22 -13.82
CA GLN A 629 8.97 -10.86 -13.23
C GLN A 629 8.07 -9.75 -12.69
N LYS A 630 6.96 -9.47 -13.36
CA LYS A 630 6.11 -8.33 -13.05
C LYS A 630 4.66 -8.67 -13.33
N HIS A 631 3.78 -8.47 -12.35
CA HIS A 631 2.33 -8.58 -12.61
C HIS A 631 1.81 -7.33 -13.29
N LEU A 632 1.86 -6.15 -12.66
CA LEU A 632 1.37 -4.91 -13.28
C LEU A 632 2.26 -3.70 -13.01
N LEU A 633 2.56 -3.40 -11.74
CA LEU A 633 3.31 -2.20 -11.34
C LEU A 633 4.69 -2.53 -10.78
N TYR A 634 4.76 -3.54 -9.91
CA TYR A 634 5.97 -3.89 -9.18
C TYR A 634 6.71 -5.04 -9.85
N ASP A 635 7.98 -4.83 -10.16
CA ASP A 635 8.90 -5.84 -10.65
C ASP A 635 9.55 -6.63 -9.50
N MET A 636 10.02 -7.83 -9.82
CA MET A 636 10.88 -8.65 -8.97
C MET A 636 11.86 -9.42 -9.84
N GLY A 637 13.15 -9.12 -9.73
CA GLY A 637 14.17 -9.79 -10.54
C GLY A 637 14.03 -9.46 -12.02
N CYS A 638 15.04 -8.79 -12.55
CA CYS A 638 15.02 -8.30 -13.93
C CYS A 638 16.33 -8.63 -14.64
N LEU A 639 16.21 -8.87 -15.95
CA LEU A 639 17.29 -8.68 -16.90
C LEU A 639 17.14 -7.25 -17.42
N THR A 640 18.14 -6.39 -17.29
CA THR A 640 18.04 -4.98 -17.68
C THR A 640 19.21 -4.55 -18.55
N LYS A 641 18.99 -3.50 -19.33
CA LYS A 641 20.05 -2.80 -20.06
C LYS A 641 19.70 -1.33 -20.19
N ARG A 642 20.57 -0.49 -19.64
CA ARG A 642 20.61 0.95 -19.91
C ARG A 642 21.62 1.20 -21.00
N LEU A 643 21.19 1.79 -22.11
CA LEU A 643 21.97 1.91 -23.34
C LEU A 643 21.97 3.37 -23.82
N PRO A 644 23.07 4.10 -23.60
CA PRO A 644 23.31 5.36 -24.28
C PRO A 644 23.48 5.12 -25.79
N VAL A 645 22.70 5.83 -26.61
CA VAL A 645 22.77 5.80 -28.07
C VAL A 645 23.31 7.12 -28.58
N VAL A 646 24.41 7.06 -29.32
CA VAL A 646 24.94 8.21 -30.07
C VAL A 646 24.05 8.39 -31.30
N ALA A 647 23.28 9.48 -31.30
CA ALA A 647 22.34 9.78 -32.36
C ALA A 647 23.01 10.09 -33.69
N LYS A 648 22.40 9.60 -34.77
CA LYS A 648 22.63 10.07 -36.15
C LYS A 648 21.36 10.78 -36.62
N PRO A 649 21.32 12.13 -36.55
CA PRO A 649 20.12 12.89 -36.87
C PRO A 649 19.54 12.51 -38.23
N GLY A 650 18.24 12.22 -38.27
CA GLY A 650 17.52 11.82 -39.49
C GLY A 650 17.79 10.39 -40.01
N GLU A 651 18.74 9.64 -39.45
CA GLU A 651 19.10 8.28 -39.91
C GLU A 651 18.65 7.19 -38.94
N TRP A 652 18.21 6.06 -39.48
CA TRP A 652 17.91 4.85 -38.70
C TRP A 652 19.18 4.05 -38.43
N GLN A 653 19.35 3.58 -37.19
CA GLN A 653 20.48 2.79 -36.73
C GLN A 653 19.99 1.45 -36.15
N THR A 654 20.46 0.33 -36.70
CA THR A 654 20.20 -0.99 -36.10
C THR A 654 21.20 -1.28 -35.00
N ILE A 655 20.71 -1.60 -33.80
CA ILE A 655 21.53 -1.91 -32.63
C ILE A 655 21.09 -3.26 -32.06
N HIS A 656 22.06 -4.05 -31.61
CA HIS A 656 21.82 -5.21 -30.76
C HIS A 656 22.50 -5.02 -29.41
N THR A 657 21.86 -5.47 -28.34
CA THR A 657 22.42 -5.38 -27.00
C THR A 657 21.95 -6.55 -26.15
N ARG A 658 22.81 -7.02 -25.25
CA ARG A 658 22.49 -8.08 -24.30
C ARG A 658 21.93 -7.49 -23.02
N LEU A 659 20.88 -8.12 -22.49
CA LEU A 659 20.34 -7.81 -21.17
C LEU A 659 21.16 -8.50 -20.07
N ASP A 660 21.41 -7.77 -19.00
CA ASP A 660 22.24 -8.18 -17.87
C ASP A 660 21.36 -8.47 -16.64
N GLY A 661 21.60 -9.56 -15.92
CA GLY A 661 20.85 -9.92 -14.71
C GLY A 661 20.79 -11.43 -14.43
N GLU A 662 20.10 -11.80 -13.36
CA GLU A 662 19.92 -13.20 -12.95
C GLU A 662 18.83 -13.92 -13.77
N PRO A 663 18.96 -15.22 -14.04
CA PRO A 663 17.95 -16.00 -14.75
C PRO A 663 16.57 -15.92 -14.09
N LEU A 664 15.55 -15.68 -14.90
CA LEU A 664 14.17 -15.54 -14.43
C LEU A 664 13.49 -16.91 -14.30
N SER A 665 12.73 -17.11 -13.23
CA SER A 665 11.93 -18.31 -13.00
C SER A 665 10.45 -18.09 -13.35
N ARG A 666 9.70 -19.16 -13.70
CA ARG A 666 8.23 -19.11 -13.79
C ARG A 666 7.53 -19.18 -12.43
N GLY A 667 8.28 -19.31 -11.33
CA GLY A 667 7.71 -19.56 -10.01
C GLY A 667 7.13 -20.97 -9.88
N ALA A 668 6.39 -21.22 -8.81
CA ALA A 668 5.74 -22.51 -8.59
C ALA A 668 4.52 -22.69 -9.52
N TRP A 669 4.20 -23.93 -9.89
CA TRP A 669 3.07 -24.24 -10.80
C TRP A 669 1.71 -23.72 -10.31
N TYR A 670 1.52 -23.61 -8.99
CA TYR A 670 0.30 -23.11 -8.37
C TYR A 670 0.28 -21.59 -8.18
N ALA A 671 1.41 -20.92 -8.40
CA ALA A 671 1.56 -19.46 -8.28
C ALA A 671 2.58 -18.97 -9.32
N PRO A 672 2.25 -19.09 -10.62
CA PRO A 672 3.16 -18.71 -11.68
C PRO A 672 3.43 -17.21 -11.64
N ARG A 673 4.69 -16.83 -11.83
CA ARG A 673 5.12 -15.43 -11.99
C ARG A 673 5.03 -15.04 -13.45
N LEU A 674 4.30 -13.97 -13.73
CA LEU A 674 4.24 -13.38 -15.06
C LEU A 674 5.56 -12.65 -15.35
N VAL A 675 5.97 -12.67 -16.62
CA VAL A 675 7.17 -11.99 -17.11
C VAL A 675 6.78 -11.00 -18.20
N THR A 676 7.40 -9.83 -18.15
CA THR A 676 7.10 -8.70 -19.01
C THR A 676 8.40 -8.13 -19.57
N PHE A 677 8.47 -7.98 -20.89
CA PHE A 677 9.45 -7.14 -21.55
C PHE A 677 8.96 -5.69 -21.53
N ALA A 678 9.83 -4.73 -21.31
CA ALA A 678 9.53 -3.31 -21.45
C ALA A 678 10.68 -2.52 -22.07
N MET A 679 10.32 -1.47 -22.78
CA MET A 679 11.21 -0.45 -23.30
C MET A 679 10.77 0.94 -22.85
N ALA A 680 11.74 1.81 -22.63
CA ALA A 680 11.55 3.19 -22.19
C ALA A 680 12.72 4.07 -22.66
N THR A 681 12.55 5.39 -22.58
CA THR A 681 13.63 6.37 -22.70
C THR A 681 13.76 7.13 -21.38
N GLU A 682 14.98 7.44 -20.99
CA GLU A 682 15.30 8.28 -19.83
C GLU A 682 15.63 9.73 -20.24
N SER A 683 15.73 10.00 -21.54
CA SER A 683 16.12 11.30 -22.07
C SER A 683 14.88 12.18 -22.28
N SER A 684 14.80 13.28 -21.54
CA SER A 684 13.73 14.28 -21.65
C SER A 684 13.95 15.29 -22.77
N ASP A 685 15.20 15.49 -23.19
CA ASP A 685 15.58 16.57 -24.11
C ASP A 685 15.31 16.21 -25.58
N HIS A 686 15.36 14.92 -25.90
CA HIS A 686 15.17 14.41 -27.25
C HIS A 686 14.29 13.15 -27.25
N PRO A 687 13.28 13.06 -28.15
CA PRO A 687 12.52 11.84 -28.36
C PRO A 687 13.39 10.74 -28.99
N ALA A 688 13.01 9.48 -28.75
CA ALA A 688 13.59 8.33 -29.45
C ALA A 688 12.52 7.63 -30.28
N ASP A 689 12.77 7.49 -31.58
CA ASP A 689 11.94 6.70 -32.50
C ASP A 689 12.51 5.27 -32.55
N LEU A 690 11.67 4.26 -32.34
CA LEU A 690 12.04 2.84 -32.34
C LEU A 690 11.19 2.03 -33.31
N ASP A 691 11.81 1.04 -33.95
CA ASP A 691 11.17 0.09 -34.87
C ASP A 691 11.88 -1.28 -34.85
N ASN A 692 11.27 -2.31 -35.42
CA ASN A 692 11.83 -3.68 -35.57
C ASN A 692 12.38 -4.28 -34.26
N VAL A 693 11.67 -4.07 -33.15
CA VAL A 693 12.10 -4.52 -31.82
C VAL A 693 11.92 -6.03 -31.68
N SER A 694 12.98 -6.74 -31.32
CA SER A 694 12.98 -8.18 -31.10
C SER A 694 13.73 -8.55 -29.82
N LEU A 695 13.26 -9.60 -29.14
CA LEU A 695 13.88 -10.16 -27.95
C LEU A 695 14.20 -11.62 -28.21
N VAL A 696 15.47 -11.95 -28.39
CA VAL A 696 15.91 -13.29 -28.79
C VAL A 696 16.63 -13.97 -27.63
N GLY A 697 16.16 -15.16 -27.26
CA GLY A 697 16.83 -16.03 -26.29
C GLY A 697 17.95 -16.86 -26.93
N ALA A 698 18.68 -17.63 -26.13
CA ALA A 698 19.74 -18.52 -26.61
C ALA A 698 19.23 -19.65 -27.53
N ASP A 699 17.92 -19.93 -27.51
CA ASP A 699 17.24 -20.86 -28.41
C ASP A 699 16.93 -20.26 -29.80
N GLY A 700 17.29 -19.00 -30.03
CA GLY A 700 17.09 -18.30 -31.30
C GLY A 700 15.66 -17.87 -31.57
N ARG A 701 14.74 -18.05 -30.61
CA ARG A 701 13.33 -17.65 -30.78
C ARG A 701 13.14 -16.18 -30.39
N ASN A 702 12.50 -15.41 -31.26
CA ASN A 702 11.98 -14.09 -30.89
C ASN A 702 10.76 -14.27 -29.99
N LEU A 703 10.79 -13.64 -28.82
CA LEU A 703 9.75 -13.72 -27.80
C LEU A 703 8.72 -12.58 -27.91
N LEU A 704 9.00 -11.58 -28.73
CA LEU A 704 8.08 -10.48 -29.02
C LEU A 704 7.28 -10.77 -30.30
N VAL A 705 6.04 -10.29 -30.32
CA VAL A 705 5.15 -10.27 -31.47
C VAL A 705 4.82 -8.81 -31.80
N ASN A 706 4.65 -8.47 -33.08
CA ASN A 706 4.35 -7.10 -33.54
C ASN A 706 5.44 -6.09 -33.11
N GLY A 707 6.70 -6.47 -33.27
CA GLY A 707 7.86 -5.64 -32.90
C GLY A 707 8.19 -4.53 -33.91
N ASP A 708 7.67 -4.66 -35.11
CA ASP A 708 7.66 -3.68 -36.21
C ASP A 708 6.43 -2.75 -36.14
N PHE A 709 5.53 -2.96 -35.18
CA PHE A 709 4.31 -2.15 -34.99
C PHE A 709 3.35 -2.10 -36.20
N SER A 710 3.43 -3.06 -37.14
CA SER A 710 2.55 -3.12 -38.30
C SER A 710 1.08 -3.32 -37.94
N ASP A 711 0.82 -4.00 -36.81
CA ASP A 711 -0.52 -4.20 -36.23
C ASP A 711 -0.84 -3.14 -35.16
N GLY A 712 -0.21 -1.96 -35.25
CA GLY A 712 -0.33 -0.88 -34.29
C GLY A 712 0.17 -1.29 -32.91
N MET A 713 -0.61 -1.01 -31.87
CA MET A 713 -0.28 -1.36 -30.49
C MET A 713 -0.81 -2.74 -30.06
N ALA A 714 -1.14 -3.63 -31.00
CA ALA A 714 -1.51 -5.01 -30.67
C ALA A 714 -0.44 -5.65 -29.78
N ARG A 715 -0.88 -6.12 -28.60
CA ARG A 715 -0.05 -6.75 -27.53
C ARG A 715 0.89 -5.81 -26.77
N TRP A 716 1.01 -4.56 -27.18
CA TRP A 716 1.79 -3.55 -26.47
C TRP A 716 0.91 -2.82 -25.46
N PHE A 717 1.42 -2.66 -24.24
CA PHE A 717 0.70 -2.06 -23.13
C PHE A 717 1.62 -1.14 -22.35
N PHE A 718 1.16 0.06 -22.02
CA PHE A 718 1.99 1.01 -21.29
C PHE A 718 1.75 0.96 -19.78
N SER A 719 2.74 1.37 -18.98
CA SER A 719 2.58 1.55 -17.54
C SER A 719 3.40 2.73 -17.01
N SER A 720 2.92 3.34 -15.93
CA SER A 720 3.61 4.33 -15.09
C SER A 720 3.55 3.84 -13.65
N ASP A 721 4.68 3.29 -13.16
CA ASP A 721 4.63 2.36 -12.02
C ASP A 721 4.52 3.05 -10.66
N ARG A 722 5.02 4.28 -10.51
CA ARG A 722 5.07 5.00 -9.23
C ARG A 722 4.46 6.40 -9.28
N TYR A 723 4.71 7.17 -10.34
CA TYR A 723 4.13 8.50 -10.50
C TYR A 723 2.74 8.47 -11.14
N HIS A 724 1.70 8.69 -10.32
CA HIS A 724 0.29 8.52 -10.73
C HIS A 724 -0.54 9.83 -10.76
N MET A 725 0.04 10.96 -10.36
CA MET A 725 -0.68 12.25 -10.28
C MET A 725 -1.17 12.80 -11.64
N PRO A 726 -0.40 12.67 -12.74
CA PRO A 726 -0.83 13.17 -14.06
C PRO A 726 -2.01 12.40 -14.66
N TRP A 727 -2.27 11.19 -14.18
CA TRP A 727 -3.22 10.26 -14.81
C TRP A 727 -4.62 10.32 -14.23
N HIS A 728 -4.76 10.86 -13.00
CA HIS A 728 -6.03 10.86 -12.27
C HIS A 728 -6.28 12.19 -11.56
N ALA A 729 -7.54 12.64 -11.56
CA ALA A 729 -7.96 13.81 -10.79
C ALA A 729 -7.88 13.58 -9.26
N LYS A 730 -7.78 12.32 -8.82
CA LYS A 730 -7.68 11.90 -7.41
C LYS A 730 -8.84 12.36 -6.52
N ASN A 731 -9.99 12.64 -7.12
CA ASN A 731 -11.26 12.91 -6.44
C ASN A 731 -12.41 12.82 -7.46
N LEU A 732 -13.46 12.09 -7.11
CA LEU A 732 -14.62 11.81 -7.95
C LEU A 732 -15.38 13.09 -8.33
N ALA A 733 -15.58 14.02 -7.39
CA ALA A 733 -16.28 15.26 -7.69
C ALA A 733 -15.47 16.15 -8.62
N PHE A 734 -14.15 16.27 -8.40
CA PHE A 734 -13.27 17.01 -9.30
C PHE A 734 -13.12 16.35 -10.67
N ALA A 735 -13.15 15.01 -10.76
CA ALA A 735 -13.14 14.30 -12.04
C ALA A 735 -14.40 14.63 -12.86
N VAL A 736 -15.58 14.50 -12.24
CA VAL A 736 -16.85 14.83 -12.92
C VAL A 736 -16.95 16.32 -13.25
N LEU A 737 -16.47 17.20 -12.37
CA LEU A 737 -16.40 18.63 -12.61
C LEU A 737 -15.49 18.96 -13.79
N PHE A 738 -14.31 18.34 -13.85
CA PHE A 738 -13.36 18.57 -14.94
C PHE A 738 -13.93 18.08 -16.27
N ASP A 739 -14.49 16.87 -16.31
CA ASP A 739 -14.97 16.25 -17.55
C ASP A 739 -16.28 16.87 -18.05
N GLN A 740 -17.24 17.17 -17.16
CA GLN A 740 -18.61 17.54 -17.51
C GLN A 740 -19.10 18.87 -16.91
N GLY A 741 -18.25 19.57 -16.15
CA GLY A 741 -18.58 20.86 -15.54
C GLY A 741 -19.59 20.78 -14.41
N LEU A 742 -20.06 21.95 -13.96
CA LEU A 742 -21.07 22.08 -12.91
C LEU A 742 -22.39 21.40 -13.27
N VAL A 743 -22.76 21.38 -14.57
CA VAL A 743 -23.97 20.70 -15.03
C VAL A 743 -23.86 19.19 -14.78
N GLY A 744 -22.80 18.55 -15.26
CA GLY A 744 -22.58 17.12 -15.05
C GLY A 744 -22.43 16.75 -13.58
N LEU A 745 -21.68 17.54 -12.81
CA LEU A 745 -21.51 17.31 -11.37
C LEU A 745 -22.84 17.38 -10.62
N THR A 746 -23.69 18.38 -10.94
CA THR A 746 -25.00 18.53 -10.30
C THR A 746 -25.91 17.37 -10.64
N LEU A 747 -25.99 16.97 -11.92
CA LEU A 747 -26.80 15.84 -12.36
C LEU A 747 -26.33 14.52 -11.72
N PHE A 748 -25.02 14.31 -11.68
CA PHE A 748 -24.41 13.16 -11.02
C PHE A 748 -24.76 13.13 -9.52
N ALA A 749 -24.55 14.24 -8.80
CA ALA A 749 -24.86 14.34 -7.38
C ALA A 749 -26.35 14.11 -7.08
N VAL A 750 -27.25 14.67 -7.89
CA VAL A 750 -28.70 14.48 -7.76
C VAL A 750 -29.08 13.00 -7.95
N LEU A 751 -28.49 12.31 -8.92
CA LEU A 751 -28.77 10.89 -9.16
C LEU A 751 -28.25 10.01 -8.02
N VAL A 752 -27.04 10.26 -7.53
CA VAL A 752 -26.44 9.51 -6.42
C VAL A 752 -27.21 9.74 -5.12
N ALA A 753 -27.46 11.01 -4.78
CA ALA A 753 -28.25 11.37 -3.60
C ALA A 753 -29.69 10.85 -3.71
N GLY A 754 -30.29 10.93 -4.90
CA GLY A 754 -31.63 10.39 -5.17
C GLY A 754 -31.68 8.86 -5.00
N ALA A 755 -30.68 8.13 -5.50
CA ALA A 755 -30.57 6.69 -5.33
C ALA A 755 -30.48 6.34 -3.83
N LEU A 756 -29.52 6.95 -3.12
CA LEU A 756 -29.32 6.75 -1.67
C LEU A 756 -30.56 7.09 -0.87
N TRP A 757 -31.19 8.24 -1.13
CA TRP A 757 -32.42 8.64 -0.49
C TRP A 757 -33.50 7.58 -0.68
N ARG A 758 -33.72 7.11 -1.92
CA ARG A 758 -34.75 6.11 -2.23
C ARG A 758 -34.54 4.79 -1.49
N VAL A 759 -33.30 4.29 -1.41
CA VAL A 759 -32.98 3.00 -0.78
C VAL A 759 -32.78 3.08 0.73
N ALA A 760 -32.43 4.25 1.28
CA ALA A 760 -32.22 4.41 2.73
C ALA A 760 -33.48 4.94 3.46
N LEU A 761 -34.15 5.95 2.88
CA LEU A 761 -35.19 6.73 3.55
C LEU A 761 -36.54 6.73 2.81
N GLY A 762 -36.53 6.57 1.48
CA GLY A 762 -37.70 6.65 0.61
C GLY A 762 -38.43 5.32 0.40
N HIS A 763 -39.24 5.25 -0.66
CA HIS A 763 -40.15 4.13 -0.92
C HIS A 763 -39.46 2.76 -1.15
N ALA A 764 -38.20 2.76 -1.61
CA ALA A 764 -37.45 1.52 -1.86
C ALA A 764 -36.75 0.97 -0.60
N ARG A 765 -36.82 1.66 0.55
CA ARG A 765 -36.15 1.25 1.80
C ARG A 765 -36.53 -0.12 2.37
N GLY A 766 -37.69 -0.65 2.00
CA GLY A 766 -38.14 -1.99 2.40
C GLY A 766 -37.79 -3.07 1.38
N HIS A 767 -37.00 -2.74 0.36
CA HIS A 767 -36.64 -3.67 -0.70
C HIS A 767 -35.45 -4.52 -0.28
N PRO A 768 -35.42 -5.83 -0.60
CA PRO A 768 -34.28 -6.67 -0.24
C PRO A 768 -32.93 -6.13 -0.73
N LEU A 769 -32.80 -5.69 -1.97
CA LEU A 769 -31.51 -5.16 -2.45
C LEU A 769 -31.10 -3.80 -1.85
N ALA A 770 -31.99 -3.10 -1.14
CA ALA A 770 -31.74 -1.71 -0.70
C ALA A 770 -30.52 -1.56 0.23
N PRO A 771 -30.31 -2.41 1.27
CA PRO A 771 -29.15 -2.28 2.14
C PRO A 771 -27.81 -2.45 1.38
N GLY A 772 -27.73 -3.43 0.49
CA GLY A 772 -26.51 -3.69 -0.30
C GLY A 772 -26.20 -2.58 -1.30
N ILE A 773 -27.22 -2.08 -2.01
CA ILE A 773 -27.06 -0.96 -2.95
C ILE A 773 -26.62 0.30 -2.20
N ALA A 774 -27.24 0.61 -1.06
CA ALA A 774 -26.85 1.77 -0.25
C ALA A 774 -25.40 1.65 0.23
N GLY A 775 -25.02 0.49 0.78
CA GLY A 775 -23.66 0.23 1.22
C GLY A 775 -22.64 0.35 0.09
N ALA A 776 -22.96 -0.16 -1.10
CA ALA A 776 -22.10 -0.08 -2.26
C ALA A 776 -21.90 1.36 -2.77
N ILE A 777 -22.97 2.16 -2.85
CA ILE A 777 -22.89 3.57 -3.25
C ILE A 777 -22.09 4.37 -2.21
N VAL A 778 -22.34 4.16 -0.91
CA VAL A 778 -21.58 4.82 0.16
C VAL A 778 -20.10 4.46 0.09
N GLY A 779 -19.78 3.17 -0.09
CA GLY A 779 -18.40 2.70 -0.23
C GLY A 779 -17.70 3.31 -1.46
N PHE A 780 -18.36 3.31 -2.61
CA PHE A 780 -17.81 3.90 -3.83
C PHE A 780 -17.52 5.40 -3.67
N VAL A 781 -18.47 6.17 -3.12
CA VAL A 781 -18.29 7.62 -2.87
C VAL A 781 -17.19 7.88 -1.84
N ALA A 782 -17.05 7.02 -0.83
CA ALA A 782 -15.99 7.15 0.17
C ALA A 782 -14.59 6.91 -0.42
N VAL A 783 -14.41 5.92 -1.31
CA VAL A 783 -13.16 5.80 -2.08
C VAL A 783 -13.01 6.99 -3.02
N GLY A 784 -14.11 7.42 -3.66
CA GLY A 784 -14.17 8.57 -4.56
C GLY A 784 -13.80 9.92 -3.91
N ALA A 785 -13.78 10.03 -2.58
CA ALA A 785 -13.28 11.22 -1.90
C ALA A 785 -11.76 11.42 -2.12
N PHE A 786 -11.04 10.34 -2.46
CA PHE A 786 -9.58 10.31 -2.62
C PHE A 786 -9.12 9.75 -3.98
N ASP A 787 -10.04 9.33 -4.85
CA ASP A 787 -9.73 8.88 -6.21
C ASP A 787 -10.87 9.23 -7.20
N SER A 788 -10.62 9.19 -8.51
CA SER A 788 -11.59 9.61 -9.54
C SER A 788 -12.64 8.54 -9.83
N LEU A 789 -12.26 7.26 -9.92
CA LEU A 789 -13.07 6.04 -10.15
C LEU A 789 -13.98 6.00 -11.39
N VAL A 790 -14.55 7.12 -11.84
CA VAL A 790 -15.41 7.20 -13.04
C VAL A 790 -14.62 7.12 -14.35
N ASP A 791 -13.31 7.36 -14.28
CA ASP A 791 -12.30 7.14 -15.31
C ASP A 791 -11.86 5.66 -15.42
N VAL A 792 -12.45 4.78 -14.61
CA VAL A 792 -12.23 3.33 -14.62
C VAL A 792 -13.51 2.63 -15.13
N PRO A 793 -13.62 2.31 -16.43
CA PRO A 793 -14.89 1.96 -17.07
C PRO A 793 -15.61 0.76 -16.44
N ARG A 794 -14.87 -0.30 -16.06
CA ARG A 794 -15.45 -1.50 -15.44
C ARG A 794 -16.13 -1.20 -14.10
N VAL A 795 -15.46 -0.41 -13.27
CA VAL A 795 -15.96 -0.05 -11.93
C VAL A 795 -17.10 0.98 -12.06
N ALA A 796 -16.93 1.98 -12.93
CA ALA A 796 -17.95 2.98 -13.23
C ALA A 796 -19.25 2.35 -13.78
N PHE A 797 -19.14 1.33 -14.64
CA PHE A 797 -20.29 0.59 -15.18
C PHE A 797 -21.15 -0.01 -14.07
N VAL A 798 -20.53 -0.73 -13.11
CA VAL A 798 -21.27 -1.33 -11.99
C VAL A 798 -21.85 -0.25 -11.09
N PHE A 799 -21.12 0.84 -10.84
CA PHE A 799 -21.63 1.96 -10.08
C PHE A 799 -22.90 2.58 -10.71
N TYR A 800 -22.84 2.95 -12.00
CA TYR A 800 -23.99 3.51 -12.72
C TYR A 800 -25.17 2.53 -12.76
N LEU A 801 -24.89 1.23 -12.95
CA LEU A 801 -25.92 0.21 -12.88
C LEU A 801 -26.59 0.20 -11.49
N LEU A 802 -25.83 0.18 -10.40
CA LEU A 802 -26.36 0.18 -9.03
C LEU A 802 -27.15 1.46 -8.70
N VAL A 803 -26.72 2.62 -9.20
CA VAL A 803 -27.45 3.89 -9.09
C VAL A 803 -28.79 3.80 -9.82
N LEU A 804 -28.81 3.35 -11.08
CA LEU A 804 -30.04 3.17 -11.87
C LEU A 804 -30.99 2.16 -11.19
N LEU A 805 -30.45 1.09 -10.62
CA LEU A 805 -31.22 0.12 -9.84
C LEU A 805 -31.83 0.79 -8.61
N GLY A 806 -31.02 1.46 -7.77
CA GLY A 806 -31.50 2.17 -6.58
C GLY A 806 -32.59 3.21 -6.88
N LEU A 807 -32.46 3.90 -8.01
CA LEU A 807 -33.42 4.88 -8.52
C LEU A 807 -34.71 4.28 -9.07
N THR A 808 -34.79 2.97 -9.32
CA THR A 808 -35.94 2.35 -10.00
C THR A 808 -36.51 1.14 -9.27
N LEU A 809 -35.88 0.69 -8.17
CA LEU A 809 -36.39 -0.37 -7.32
C LEU A 809 -37.86 -0.11 -6.94
N ARG A 810 -38.68 -1.15 -7.13
CA ARG A 810 -40.10 -1.15 -6.72
C ARG A 810 -40.24 -2.12 -5.55
N THR A 811 -40.82 -1.65 -4.47
CA THR A 811 -41.16 -2.49 -3.30
C THR A 811 -42.08 -3.62 -3.77
N PRO A 812 -41.76 -4.90 -3.50
CA PRO A 812 -42.66 -5.99 -3.85
C PRO A 812 -44.00 -5.76 -3.12
N LEU A 813 -45.12 -5.94 -3.84
CA LEU A 813 -46.45 -5.87 -3.23
C LEU A 813 -46.51 -6.82 -2.02
N ARG A 814 -47.00 -6.30 -0.88
CA ARG A 814 -47.20 -7.04 0.37
C ARG A 814 -47.94 -8.36 0.07
N GLY A 815 -47.28 -9.49 0.26
CA GLY A 815 -47.89 -10.79 0.03
C GLY A 815 -47.02 -12.02 0.25
N PHE A 816 -45.77 -11.88 0.74
CA PHE A 816 -44.91 -13.03 0.98
C PHE A 816 -44.12 -12.84 2.27
N ALA A 817 -44.62 -13.47 3.34
CA ALA A 817 -43.85 -13.69 4.56
C ALA A 817 -42.62 -14.57 4.23
N PRO A 818 -41.47 -14.35 4.87
CA PRO A 818 -40.38 -15.33 4.82
C PRO A 818 -40.93 -16.64 5.38
N THR A 819 -40.84 -17.72 4.61
CA THR A 819 -41.14 -19.07 5.09
C THR A 819 -40.34 -19.31 6.37
N GLN A 820 -41.04 -19.39 7.50
CA GLN A 820 -40.44 -19.84 8.74
C GLN A 820 -39.83 -21.23 8.50
N PRO A 821 -38.66 -21.53 9.08
CA PRO A 821 -38.17 -22.90 9.10
C PRO A 821 -39.19 -23.76 9.88
N PRO A 822 -39.54 -24.96 9.39
CA PRO A 822 -40.52 -25.80 10.07
C PRO A 822 -40.01 -26.18 11.46
N SER A 823 -40.73 -25.77 12.48
CA SER A 823 -40.62 -26.25 13.86
C SER A 823 -41.33 -27.60 13.97
N GLY A 824 -40.60 -28.69 13.70
CA GLY A 824 -41.09 -30.06 13.91
C GLY A 824 -39.93 -31.05 14.03
N PRO A 825 -40.00 -32.04 14.93
CA PRO A 825 -38.88 -32.93 15.22
C PRO A 825 -38.79 -34.03 14.15
N VAL A 826 -37.75 -34.01 13.32
CA VAL A 826 -37.50 -35.12 12.37
C VAL A 826 -36.57 -36.13 13.00
N ARG A 827 -37.15 -37.29 13.35
CA ARG A 827 -36.45 -38.55 13.64
C ARG A 827 -35.78 -39.10 12.37
N ARG A 828 -34.52 -39.56 12.54
CA ARG A 828 -33.70 -40.54 11.79
C ARG A 828 -34.09 -40.98 10.35
N ALA A 829 -33.13 -40.84 9.44
CA ALA A 829 -32.51 -41.86 8.55
C ALA A 829 -31.33 -41.14 7.83
N GLY A 830 -30.13 -41.65 7.55
CA GLY A 830 -29.58 -42.99 7.47
C GLY A 830 -28.68 -43.04 6.22
N ARG A 831 -27.35 -43.00 6.40
CA ARG A 831 -26.26 -43.42 5.48
C ARG A 831 -26.19 -42.82 4.06
N ALA A 832 -25.16 -42.00 3.79
CA ALA A 832 -24.19 -42.15 2.69
C ALA A 832 -23.39 -40.85 2.52
N ALA A 833 -22.12 -40.87 2.90
CA ALA A 833 -21.04 -40.01 2.38
C ALA A 833 -19.77 -40.29 3.21
N ARG A 834 -19.16 -41.44 2.93
CA ARG A 834 -17.79 -41.75 3.30
C ARG A 834 -16.93 -41.53 2.05
N HIS A 835 -15.71 -41.04 2.27
CA HIS A 835 -14.56 -40.98 1.36
C HIS A 835 -14.33 -39.63 0.65
N ALA A 836 -13.40 -38.86 1.21
CA ALA A 836 -12.25 -38.28 0.51
C ALA A 836 -11.41 -37.51 1.53
N ALA A 837 -10.49 -38.21 2.21
CA ALA A 837 -9.47 -37.61 3.05
C ALA A 837 -8.17 -38.38 2.81
N ALA A 838 -7.10 -37.63 2.52
CA ALA A 838 -5.66 -37.94 2.61
C ALA A 838 -4.89 -37.76 1.29
N ALA A 839 -4.11 -36.68 1.24
CA ALA A 839 -2.75 -36.55 0.71
C ALA A 839 -2.41 -35.06 0.89
N GLY A 840 -1.50 -34.65 1.77
CA GLY A 840 -0.07 -34.94 1.71
C GLY A 840 0.62 -34.15 2.82
N ALA A 841 1.38 -34.87 3.63
CA ALA A 841 2.34 -34.32 4.58
C ALA A 841 3.65 -35.10 4.39
N ALA A 842 4.76 -34.37 4.33
CA ALA A 842 6.18 -34.72 4.51
C ALA A 842 6.99 -33.75 3.60
N LEU A 843 8.07 -33.10 3.99
CA LEU A 843 9.21 -33.58 4.77
C LEU A 843 9.93 -32.44 5.56
N PHE A 844 10.34 -32.80 6.79
CA PHE A 844 11.60 -32.54 7.56
C PHE A 844 12.14 -31.10 7.72
N ALA A 845 12.35 -30.55 8.93
CA ALA A 845 13.29 -30.96 10.02
C ALA A 845 14.77 -30.81 9.57
N ALA A 846 15.73 -30.28 10.32
CA ALA A 846 16.09 -30.31 11.74
C ALA A 846 17.10 -29.15 12.03
N HIS A 847 17.38 -28.62 13.23
CA HIS A 847 18.10 -29.13 14.42
C HIS A 847 18.01 -27.99 15.48
N GLY A 848 17.75 -28.22 16.77
CA GLY A 848 18.71 -28.68 17.81
C GLY A 848 19.30 -27.45 18.55
N ALA A 849 18.73 -26.96 19.67
CA ALA A 849 18.80 -27.42 21.07
C ALA A 849 20.12 -27.07 21.81
N ALA A 850 20.06 -26.16 22.80
CA ALA A 850 20.66 -26.30 24.14
C ALA A 850 20.29 -25.11 25.05
N GLN A 851 19.97 -25.42 26.30
CA GLN A 851 19.47 -24.55 27.36
C GLN A 851 20.59 -23.82 28.12
N ALA A 852 20.21 -22.69 28.74
CA ALA A 852 20.33 -22.40 30.18
C ALA A 852 21.05 -21.08 30.54
N ALA A 853 20.34 -20.31 31.38
CA ALA A 853 20.78 -19.22 32.26
C ALA A 853 21.47 -17.99 31.62
N ALA A 854 20.92 -16.79 31.80
CA ALA A 854 21.69 -15.54 31.83
C ALA A 854 20.77 -14.41 32.33
N ALA A 855 21.13 -13.55 33.28
CA ALA A 855 22.12 -12.47 33.13
C ALA A 855 21.81 -11.61 31.90
N GLN A 856 21.95 -10.27 31.97
CA GLN A 856 21.98 -9.42 30.76
C GLN A 856 22.82 -10.16 29.71
N GLN A 857 22.20 -10.54 28.58
CA GLN A 857 22.86 -11.43 27.61
C GLN A 857 24.12 -10.73 27.15
N LEU A 858 25.25 -11.16 27.70
CA LEU A 858 26.55 -10.64 27.35
C LEU A 858 27.07 -11.50 26.20
N ILE A 859 27.18 -10.88 25.03
CA ILE A 859 27.77 -11.52 23.87
C ILE A 859 29.15 -10.92 23.66
N GLU A 860 30.20 -11.70 23.88
CA GLU A 860 31.57 -11.30 23.58
C GLU A 860 31.93 -11.77 22.17
N VAL A 861 32.28 -10.82 21.31
CA VAL A 861 32.56 -11.02 19.89
C VAL A 861 34.02 -10.74 19.61
N GLY A 862 34.68 -11.62 18.85
CA GLY A 862 36.03 -11.35 18.36
C GLY A 862 36.74 -12.59 17.80
N PRO A 863 37.89 -12.40 17.10
CA PRO A 863 38.62 -13.49 16.46
C PRO A 863 39.00 -14.63 17.43
N GLN A 864 39.17 -14.32 18.72
CA GLN A 864 39.50 -15.29 19.77
C GLN A 864 38.31 -15.69 20.66
N ARG A 865 37.10 -15.13 20.47
CA ARG A 865 35.89 -15.42 21.26
C ARG A 865 35.08 -16.58 20.68
N ALA A 866 34.03 -17.01 21.38
CA ALA A 866 33.10 -18.02 20.88
C ALA A 866 32.27 -17.50 19.69
N VAL A 867 31.81 -16.24 19.77
CA VAL A 867 31.16 -15.55 18.66
C VAL A 867 32.23 -14.78 17.89
N LYS A 868 32.45 -15.14 16.62
CA LYS A 868 33.55 -14.57 15.82
C LYS A 868 33.17 -13.30 15.08
N THR A 869 31.89 -13.17 14.72
CA THR A 869 31.38 -12.11 13.86
C THR A 869 30.19 -11.40 14.51
N ILE A 870 30.06 -10.13 14.17
CA ILE A 870 29.01 -9.23 14.62
C ILE A 870 27.68 -9.62 13.98
N ALA A 871 27.67 -10.07 12.73
CA ALA A 871 26.50 -10.65 12.08
C ALA A 871 25.95 -11.86 12.88
N ALA A 872 26.85 -12.73 13.37
CA ALA A 872 26.46 -13.86 14.20
C ALA A 872 25.93 -13.40 15.57
N ALA A 873 26.53 -12.35 16.15
CA ALA A 873 26.03 -11.75 17.38
C ALA A 873 24.62 -11.16 17.21
N ALA A 874 24.38 -10.43 16.12
CA ALA A 874 23.07 -9.84 15.81
C ALA A 874 21.98 -10.89 15.61
N ALA A 875 22.33 -12.07 15.08
CA ALA A 875 21.40 -13.18 14.89
C ALA A 875 20.96 -13.85 16.21
N ILE A 876 21.76 -13.77 17.27
CA ILE A 876 21.50 -14.42 18.57
C ILE A 876 21.17 -13.44 19.69
N ALA A 877 21.39 -12.14 19.48
CA ALA A 877 21.08 -11.09 20.43
C ALA A 877 19.56 -10.97 20.65
N THR A 878 19.16 -10.84 21.91
CA THR A 878 17.79 -10.50 22.32
C THR A 878 17.71 -9.04 22.74
N ASP A 879 16.50 -8.50 22.89
CA ASP A 879 16.30 -7.17 23.49
C ASP A 879 16.97 -7.09 24.88
N GLY A 880 17.59 -5.96 25.20
CA GLY A 880 18.35 -5.78 26.45
C GLY A 880 19.76 -6.37 26.44
N ALA A 881 20.21 -6.99 25.33
CA ALA A 881 21.55 -7.58 25.25
C ALA A 881 22.67 -6.52 25.32
N THR A 882 23.82 -6.94 25.82
CA THR A 882 25.07 -6.17 25.72
C THR A 882 26.04 -6.96 24.85
N VAL A 883 26.41 -6.41 23.70
CA VAL A 883 27.38 -6.99 22.79
C VAL A 883 28.70 -6.26 22.97
N GLN A 884 29.70 -6.98 23.50
CA GLN A 884 31.07 -6.50 23.62
C GLN A 884 31.89 -7.04 22.45
N VAL A 885 32.48 -6.15 21.67
CA VAL A 885 33.25 -6.50 20.49
C VAL A 885 34.72 -6.21 20.75
N ASP A 886 35.56 -7.24 20.80
CA ASP A 886 37.00 -7.08 20.96
C ASP A 886 37.56 -6.22 19.83
N ALA A 887 38.55 -5.37 20.14
CA ALA A 887 39.24 -4.56 19.16
C ALA A 887 39.85 -5.39 18.03
N GLY A 888 39.77 -4.89 16.80
CA GLY A 888 40.28 -5.56 15.61
C GLY A 888 39.52 -5.21 14.34
N ASP A 889 39.96 -5.81 13.23
CA ASP A 889 39.36 -5.62 11.91
C ASP A 889 38.32 -6.72 11.61
N TYR A 890 37.08 -6.30 11.34
CA TYR A 890 35.94 -7.13 10.98
C TYR A 890 35.58 -6.86 9.52
N ARG A 891 36.19 -7.62 8.61
CA ARG A 891 35.97 -7.48 7.17
C ARG A 891 34.70 -8.19 6.71
N ARG A 892 33.90 -7.52 5.89
CA ARG A 892 32.63 -8.00 5.30
C ARG A 892 31.58 -8.44 6.33
N ASP A 893 31.73 -8.01 7.58
CA ASP A 893 30.90 -8.40 8.70
C ASP A 893 29.81 -7.35 8.95
N VAL A 894 28.69 -7.53 8.26
CA VAL A 894 27.57 -6.59 8.20
C VAL A 894 26.37 -7.18 8.94
N ALA A 895 25.55 -6.33 9.57
CA ALA A 895 24.52 -6.79 10.50
C ALA A 895 23.21 -6.01 10.39
N VAL A 896 22.10 -6.70 10.67
CA VAL A 896 20.78 -6.09 10.87
C VAL A 896 20.42 -6.22 12.34
N TRP A 897 20.24 -5.08 13.01
CA TRP A 897 19.86 -4.99 14.41
C TRP A 897 18.38 -4.62 14.52
N ASN A 898 17.57 -5.61 14.86
CA ASN A 898 16.13 -5.42 15.09
C ASN A 898 15.79 -5.28 16.59
N GLN A 899 16.76 -5.53 17.46
CA GLN A 899 16.59 -5.56 18.91
C GLN A 899 16.53 -4.17 19.52
N SER A 900 15.75 -4.01 20.58
CA SER A 900 15.62 -2.80 21.39
C SER A 900 16.39 -2.89 22.71
N HIS A 901 16.64 -1.75 23.37
CA HIS A 901 17.40 -1.62 24.62
C HIS A 901 18.80 -2.26 24.53
N LEU A 902 19.44 -2.10 23.37
CA LEU A 902 20.64 -2.82 22.99
C LEU A 902 21.88 -1.96 23.23
N VAL A 903 22.90 -2.54 23.86
CA VAL A 903 24.22 -1.89 24.00
C VAL A 903 25.25 -2.62 23.16
N LEU A 904 25.74 -1.95 22.12
CA LEU A 904 26.85 -2.39 21.28
C LEU A 904 28.08 -1.58 21.67
N ARG A 905 29.14 -2.25 22.16
CA ARG A 905 30.36 -1.55 22.59
C ARG A 905 31.63 -2.28 22.16
N ALA A 906 32.59 -1.56 21.60
CA ALA A 906 33.94 -2.07 21.42
C ALA A 906 34.68 -2.14 22.77
N VAL A 907 35.53 -3.15 22.96
CA VAL A 907 36.30 -3.38 24.18
C VAL A 907 37.77 -3.67 23.85
N GLY A 908 38.68 -3.15 24.66
CA GLY A 908 40.14 -3.29 24.45
C GLY A 908 40.72 -2.43 23.32
N GLY A 909 39.93 -1.51 22.75
CA GLY A 909 40.31 -0.66 21.61
C GLY A 909 39.13 -0.47 20.65
N ARG A 910 39.39 0.02 19.43
CA ARG A 910 38.37 0.23 18.40
C ARG A 910 38.06 -1.06 17.63
N ALA A 911 36.79 -1.27 17.29
CA ALA A 911 36.36 -2.34 16.40
C ALA A 911 36.10 -1.77 14.99
N ARG A 912 36.91 -2.16 14.01
CA ARG A 912 36.91 -1.62 12.65
C ARG A 912 36.11 -2.50 11.71
N LEU A 913 34.94 -2.02 11.30
CA LEU A 913 34.01 -2.69 10.40
C LEU A 913 34.32 -2.26 8.97
N ILE A 914 34.96 -3.15 8.22
CA ILE A 914 35.42 -2.89 6.86
C ILE A 914 34.43 -3.56 5.92
N ALA A 915 33.63 -2.79 5.19
CA ALA A 915 32.55 -3.31 4.36
C ALA A 915 33.07 -4.29 3.28
N ASP A 916 34.18 -3.96 2.61
CA ASP A 916 34.80 -4.78 1.56
C ASP A 916 33.76 -5.32 0.53
N GLY A 917 32.84 -4.43 0.13
CA GLY A 917 31.75 -4.73 -0.82
C GLY A 917 30.54 -5.47 -0.23
N ALA A 918 30.54 -5.77 1.07
CA ALA A 918 29.36 -6.30 1.76
C ALA A 918 28.49 -5.17 2.33
N ALA A 919 27.17 -5.38 2.31
CA ALA A 919 26.21 -4.47 2.92
C ALA A 919 24.98 -5.26 3.39
N ALA A 920 24.53 -4.98 4.62
CA ALA A 920 23.29 -5.50 5.15
C ALA A 920 22.11 -4.90 4.37
N GLU A 921 21.23 -5.78 3.89
CA GLU A 921 20.04 -5.44 3.07
C GLU A 921 20.32 -4.57 1.82
N ARG A 922 21.57 -4.53 1.33
CA ARG A 922 22.02 -3.60 0.29
C ARG A 922 21.85 -2.12 0.70
N LYS A 923 21.92 -1.80 1.99
CA LYS A 923 21.72 -0.44 2.53
C LYS A 923 22.93 0.13 3.26
N GLY A 924 23.63 -0.67 4.07
CA GLY A 924 24.77 -0.19 4.84
C GLY A 924 25.54 -1.28 5.57
N ILE A 925 26.61 -0.92 6.30
CA ILE A 925 27.34 -1.87 7.13
C ILE A 925 26.39 -2.41 8.19
N TRP A 926 25.72 -1.51 8.93
CA TRP A 926 24.63 -1.88 9.83
C TRP A 926 23.29 -1.25 9.42
N VAL A 927 22.21 -2.02 9.56
CA VAL A 927 20.82 -1.54 9.43
C VAL A 927 20.14 -1.68 10.80
N MET A 928 19.58 -0.58 11.32
CA MET A 928 19.06 -0.51 12.69
C MET A 928 17.59 -0.11 12.73
N ARG A 929 16.81 -0.78 13.59
CA ARG A 929 15.35 -0.58 13.74
C ARG A 929 14.85 -0.49 15.18
N GLY A 930 15.72 -0.77 16.16
CA GLY A 930 15.36 -0.86 17.57
C GLY A 930 15.18 0.50 18.25
N GLU A 931 14.46 0.48 19.38
CA GLU A 931 14.38 1.62 20.30
C GLU A 931 15.47 1.52 21.35
N ASP A 932 16.00 2.68 21.77
CA ASP A 932 16.98 2.80 22.85
C ASP A 932 18.24 1.96 22.58
N VAL A 933 18.81 2.14 21.39
CA VAL A 933 20.04 1.44 21.00
C VAL A 933 21.24 2.36 21.16
N ARG A 934 22.29 1.86 21.81
CA ARG A 934 23.57 2.55 21.99
C ARG A 934 24.68 1.83 21.23
N VAL A 935 25.40 2.57 20.38
CA VAL A 935 26.57 2.10 19.63
C VAL A 935 27.79 2.89 20.07
N GLN A 936 28.85 2.20 20.48
CA GLN A 936 30.03 2.85 21.04
C GLN A 936 31.37 2.22 20.60
N GLY A 937 32.32 3.05 20.15
CA GLY A 937 33.71 2.65 19.90
C GLY A 937 33.98 1.93 18.57
N PHE A 938 33.09 2.07 17.58
CA PHE A 938 33.19 1.38 16.28
C PHE A 938 33.67 2.30 15.16
N ASP A 939 34.38 1.73 14.18
CA ASP A 939 34.73 2.40 12.93
C ASP A 939 33.99 1.75 11.76
N PHE A 940 33.22 2.53 11.02
CA PHE A 940 32.44 2.09 9.86
C PHE A 940 33.13 2.55 8.58
N ILE A 941 33.66 1.60 7.80
CA ILE A 941 34.59 1.90 6.72
C ILE A 941 34.14 1.28 5.39
N GLY A 942 34.06 2.11 4.33
CA GLY A 942 34.01 1.63 2.95
C GLY A 942 32.64 1.13 2.45
N ALA A 943 31.52 1.50 3.05
CA ALA A 943 30.20 1.06 2.63
C ALA A 943 29.86 1.58 1.21
N THR A 944 29.53 0.66 0.31
CA THR A 944 29.11 0.98 -1.07
C THR A 944 27.99 0.03 -1.47
N VAL A 945 26.88 0.56 -2.01
CA VAL A 945 25.73 -0.25 -2.43
C VAL A 945 25.27 0.14 -3.83
N PRO A 946 24.58 -0.75 -4.56
CA PRO A 946 24.13 -0.46 -5.93
C PRO A 946 23.19 0.74 -6.06
N ASP A 947 22.45 1.04 -4.99
CA ASP A 947 21.54 2.19 -4.92
C ASP A 947 22.27 3.52 -4.62
N ARG A 948 23.61 3.46 -4.49
CA ARG A 948 24.53 4.60 -4.38
C ARG A 948 24.26 5.50 -3.18
N ASN A 949 23.95 4.88 -2.04
CA ASN A 949 23.68 5.52 -0.75
C ASN A 949 24.07 4.61 0.44
N GLY A 950 25.10 3.79 0.24
CA GLY A 950 25.61 2.81 1.18
C GLY A 950 26.10 3.47 2.45
N ALA A 951 25.39 3.25 3.55
CA ALA A 951 25.68 3.92 4.81
C ALA A 951 26.60 3.10 5.72
N GLY A 952 27.41 3.75 6.55
CA GLY A 952 28.00 3.09 7.71
C GLY A 952 26.90 2.55 8.63
N ILE A 953 25.95 3.42 9.02
CA ILE A 953 24.69 2.99 9.65
C ILE A 953 23.48 3.53 8.87
N ARG A 954 22.57 2.62 8.52
CA ARG A 954 21.23 2.93 8.03
C ARG A 954 20.22 2.83 9.18
N LEU A 955 19.68 3.96 9.64
CA LEU A 955 18.66 4.01 10.69
C LEU A 955 17.26 4.07 10.06
N GLU A 956 16.52 2.96 10.13
CA GLU A 956 15.23 2.83 9.43
C GLU A 956 14.03 3.21 10.31
N SER A 957 14.16 3.05 11.64
CA SER A 957 13.16 3.41 12.65
C SER A 957 13.79 3.39 14.06
N GLY A 958 13.09 3.95 15.06
CA GLY A 958 13.46 3.81 16.47
C GLY A 958 14.35 4.93 17.00
N SER A 959 15.19 4.63 18.00
CA SER A 959 16.10 5.63 18.59
C SER A 959 17.52 5.08 18.75
N LEU A 960 18.47 5.86 18.25
CA LEU A 960 19.88 5.48 18.18
C LEU A 960 20.76 6.56 18.82
N ARG A 961 21.63 6.13 19.73
CA ARG A 961 22.72 6.93 20.28
C ARG A 961 24.06 6.37 19.81
N VAL A 962 24.81 7.16 19.06
CA VAL A 962 26.15 6.86 18.56
C VAL A 962 27.16 7.65 19.38
N VAL A 963 28.15 6.98 19.97
CA VAL A 963 29.14 7.58 20.86
C VAL A 963 30.54 7.11 20.47
N ASP A 964 31.52 8.01 20.30
CA ASP A 964 32.91 7.62 20.00
C ASP A 964 33.03 6.66 18.80
N CYS A 965 32.29 6.95 17.72
CA CYS A 965 32.35 6.17 16.48
C CYS A 965 32.97 6.97 15.34
N SER A 966 33.56 6.29 14.36
CA SER A 966 34.01 6.93 13.11
C SER A 966 33.29 6.36 11.90
N PHE A 967 33.03 7.21 10.91
CA PHE A 967 32.38 6.87 9.65
C PHE A 967 33.24 7.40 8.52
N VAL A 968 33.97 6.50 7.86
CA VAL A 968 35.08 6.86 6.98
C VAL A 968 34.95 6.19 5.62
N ASP A 969 35.11 6.96 4.54
CA ASP A 969 35.17 6.46 3.17
C ASP A 969 33.92 5.62 2.75
N ASN A 970 32.74 5.89 3.34
CA ASN A 970 31.46 5.29 2.92
C ASN A 970 30.77 6.16 1.87
N GLU A 971 29.75 5.66 1.16
CA GLU A 971 28.90 6.54 0.33
C GLU A 971 28.06 7.50 1.18
N MET A 972 27.68 7.09 2.41
CA MET A 972 27.04 7.90 3.44
C MET A 972 27.59 7.50 4.80
N GLY A 973 27.83 8.44 5.73
CA GLY A 973 28.23 8.06 7.09
C GLY A 973 27.06 7.46 7.86
N ILE A 974 26.06 8.30 8.18
CA ILE A 974 24.75 7.87 8.68
C ILE A 974 23.65 8.39 7.74
N LEU A 975 22.71 7.51 7.40
CA LEU A 975 21.51 7.85 6.64
C LEU A 975 20.26 7.35 7.37
N THR A 976 19.35 8.28 7.69
CA THR A 976 18.06 7.93 8.30
C THR A 976 16.95 7.85 7.24
N ASN A 977 15.90 7.08 7.56
CA ASN A 977 14.65 7.12 6.82
C ASN A 977 13.79 8.36 7.19
N ASN A 978 12.65 8.54 6.52
CA ASN A 978 11.65 9.57 6.81
C ASN A 978 10.56 9.02 7.74
N ASP A 979 10.82 9.04 9.04
CA ASP A 979 9.88 8.65 10.09
C ASP A 979 9.91 9.69 11.23
N GLY A 980 8.84 10.46 11.37
CA GLY A 980 8.69 11.53 12.36
C GLY A 980 8.70 11.07 13.83
N SER A 981 8.82 9.77 14.09
CA SER A 981 9.05 9.22 15.43
C SER A 981 10.52 8.89 15.72
N THR A 982 11.38 8.85 14.71
CA THR A 982 12.79 8.47 14.85
C THR A 982 13.61 9.55 15.58
N VAL A 983 14.52 9.13 16.44
CA VAL A 983 15.44 10.00 17.18
C VAL A 983 16.88 9.56 16.95
N LEU A 984 17.75 10.48 16.53
CA LEU A 984 19.18 10.22 16.35
C LEU A 984 20.01 11.15 17.23
N SER A 985 20.88 10.57 18.05
CA SER A 985 21.87 11.27 18.85
C SER A 985 23.28 10.81 18.46
N VAL A 986 24.17 11.75 18.20
CA VAL A 986 25.57 11.53 17.83
C VAL A 986 26.44 12.35 18.78
N GLU A 987 27.34 11.68 19.48
CA GLU A 987 28.19 12.25 20.52
C GLU A 987 29.63 11.85 20.25
N ASP A 988 30.54 12.83 20.34
CA ASP A 988 31.99 12.61 20.29
C ASP A 988 32.39 11.67 19.14
N SER A 989 31.94 11.92 17.91
CA SER A 989 32.13 10.99 16.77
C SER A 989 32.74 11.70 15.55
N GLU A 990 33.34 10.95 14.64
CA GLU A 990 34.04 11.48 13.45
C GLU A 990 33.39 11.00 12.14
N PHE A 991 33.23 11.92 11.19
CA PHE A 991 32.73 11.65 9.84
C PHE A 991 33.69 12.24 8.83
N ALA A 992 34.31 11.37 8.03
CA ALA A 992 35.42 11.73 7.17
C ALA A 992 35.28 11.13 5.77
N ARG A 993 35.41 11.95 4.73
CA ARG A 993 35.56 11.47 3.34
C ARG A 993 34.47 10.50 2.88
N ASN A 994 33.24 10.64 3.37
CA ASN A 994 32.15 9.78 2.94
C ASN A 994 31.68 10.23 1.55
N THR A 995 32.31 9.69 0.51
CA THR A 995 32.18 10.10 -0.88
C THR A 995 31.93 8.91 -1.79
N ARG A 996 31.01 9.08 -2.75
CA ARG A 996 30.75 8.08 -3.79
C ARG A 996 31.91 7.99 -4.77
N ALA A 997 32.13 6.80 -5.33
CA ALA A 997 33.17 6.56 -6.33
C ALA A 997 32.98 7.37 -7.64
N ASP A 998 31.76 7.81 -7.93
CA ASP A 998 31.46 8.68 -9.09
C ASP A 998 31.49 10.18 -8.77
N GLY A 999 31.85 10.56 -7.54
CA GLY A 999 31.95 11.95 -7.10
C GLY A 999 30.62 12.65 -6.83
N ALA A 1000 29.45 12.09 -7.14
CA ALA A 1000 28.17 12.80 -7.04
C ALA A 1000 27.50 12.78 -5.65
N ASN A 1001 26.69 13.80 -5.30
CA ASN A 1001 25.80 13.96 -4.12
C ASN A 1001 25.84 12.87 -3.03
N HIS A 1002 26.57 13.12 -1.94
CA HIS A 1002 26.74 12.26 -0.77
C HIS A 1002 26.85 13.08 0.52
N HIS A 1003 26.59 12.49 1.69
CA HIS A 1003 26.61 13.23 2.94
C HIS A 1003 27.32 12.45 4.04
N ASN A 1004 28.13 13.16 4.83
CA ASN A 1004 28.70 12.62 6.05
C ASN A 1004 27.57 12.20 7.01
N LEU A 1005 26.58 13.07 7.24
CA LEU A 1005 25.33 12.70 7.91
C LEU A 1005 24.11 13.27 7.17
N TYR A 1006 23.14 12.41 6.91
CA TYR A 1006 21.84 12.78 6.37
C TYR A 1006 20.70 12.30 7.27
N ALA A 1007 20.05 13.25 7.92
CA ALA A 1007 18.80 13.03 8.62
C ALA A 1007 17.62 13.38 7.71
N GLY A 1008 16.77 12.37 7.46
CA GLY A 1008 15.47 12.53 6.82
C GLY A 1008 14.47 13.27 7.71
N THR A 1009 13.19 13.18 7.38
CA THR A 1009 12.10 13.77 8.18
C THR A 1009 11.89 12.97 9.46
N ILE A 1010 12.67 13.27 10.49
CA ILE A 1010 12.68 12.58 11.79
C ILE A 1010 12.23 13.50 12.95
N ARG A 1011 11.97 12.93 14.14
CA ARG A 1011 11.55 13.70 15.32
C ARG A 1011 12.63 14.68 15.74
N SER A 1012 13.83 14.17 16.02
CA SER A 1012 14.94 15.00 16.46
C SER A 1012 16.30 14.45 16.02
N LEU A 1013 17.21 15.38 15.77
CA LEU A 1013 18.63 15.15 15.57
C LEU A 1013 19.42 15.93 16.62
N ASP A 1014 20.24 15.22 17.41
CA ASP A 1014 21.13 15.79 18.41
C ASP A 1014 22.58 15.42 18.06
N VAL A 1015 23.43 16.40 17.77
CA VAL A 1015 24.83 16.18 17.40
C VAL A 1015 25.74 17.04 18.27
N SER A 1016 26.66 16.42 19.01
CA SER A 1016 27.59 17.15 19.85
C SER A 1016 29.01 16.58 19.91
N GLY A 1017 29.98 17.46 20.16
CA GLY A 1017 31.39 17.08 20.32
C GLY A 1017 32.00 16.41 19.08
N SER A 1018 31.35 16.44 17.93
CA SER A 1018 31.70 15.59 16.78
C SER A 1018 32.48 16.37 15.71
N TYR A 1019 33.23 15.64 14.88
CA TYR A 1019 34.03 16.20 13.79
C TYR A 1019 33.51 15.73 12.43
N PHE A 1020 33.20 16.67 11.54
CA PHE A 1020 32.77 16.41 10.16
C PHE A 1020 33.74 17.09 9.20
N HIS A 1021 34.27 16.35 8.24
CA HIS A 1021 35.18 16.91 7.24
C HIS A 1021 35.19 16.13 5.90
N HIS A 1022 35.55 16.82 4.83
CA HIS A 1022 35.76 16.30 3.48
C HIS A 1022 34.54 15.55 2.94
N ALA A 1023 33.38 16.19 2.82
CA ALA A 1023 32.16 15.51 2.30
C ALA A 1023 32.03 15.49 0.77
N GLY A 1024 33.13 15.63 0.02
CA GLY A 1024 33.15 15.73 -1.45
C GLY A 1024 32.04 16.65 -1.97
N HIS A 1025 31.34 16.32 -3.06
CA HIS A 1025 30.31 17.18 -3.67
C HIS A 1025 28.94 17.20 -2.95
N GLY A 1026 28.88 16.92 -1.65
CA GLY A 1026 27.64 17.01 -0.88
C GLY A 1026 27.83 17.65 0.50
N HIS A 1027 27.19 17.16 1.57
CA HIS A 1027 27.16 17.94 2.83
C HIS A 1027 27.90 17.29 3.98
N LEU A 1028 28.55 18.11 4.81
CA LEU A 1028 29.04 17.65 6.10
C LEU A 1028 27.85 17.21 6.97
N LEU A 1029 26.77 18.01 7.03
CA LEU A 1029 25.54 17.65 7.74
C LEU A 1029 24.29 18.20 7.04
N LYS A 1030 23.38 17.32 6.64
CA LYS A 1030 22.04 17.67 6.13
C LYS A 1030 20.95 17.13 7.05
N SER A 1031 19.98 17.96 7.44
CA SER A 1031 18.88 17.51 8.28
C SER A 1031 17.49 18.05 7.90
N ARG A 1032 16.51 17.15 7.88
CA ARG A 1032 15.07 17.46 7.79
C ARG A 1032 14.32 17.18 9.09
N ALA A 1033 15.02 17.04 10.21
CA ALA A 1033 14.39 16.79 11.50
C ALA A 1033 13.55 17.98 11.97
N ALA A 1034 12.46 17.71 12.70
CA ALA A 1034 11.61 18.75 13.27
C ALA A 1034 12.34 19.58 14.35
N LEU A 1035 13.23 18.94 15.11
CA LEU A 1035 14.12 19.57 16.09
C LEU A 1035 15.58 19.16 15.82
N ASN A 1036 16.45 20.15 15.69
CA ASN A 1036 17.88 19.97 15.44
C ASN A 1036 18.67 20.66 16.54
N ARG A 1037 19.54 19.91 17.22
CA ARG A 1037 20.48 20.43 18.21
C ARG A 1037 21.90 20.11 17.78
N ILE A 1038 22.58 21.10 17.25
CA ILE A 1038 23.94 20.97 16.72
C ILE A 1038 24.83 21.80 17.62
N ALA A 1039 25.56 21.15 18.54
CA ALA A 1039 26.28 21.87 19.58
C ALA A 1039 27.73 21.40 19.76
N TYR A 1040 28.67 22.35 19.87
CA TYR A 1040 30.07 22.07 20.22
C TYR A 1040 30.77 21.10 19.25
N ASN A 1041 30.47 21.21 17.96
CA ASN A 1041 31.07 20.40 16.92
C ASN A 1041 32.13 21.18 16.13
N ARG A 1042 32.96 20.44 15.39
CA ARG A 1042 33.76 20.98 14.30
C ARG A 1042 33.18 20.47 12.97
N LEU A 1043 32.68 21.37 12.14
CA LEU A 1043 32.25 21.10 10.77
C LEU A 1043 33.19 21.87 9.85
N ALA A 1044 34.34 21.27 9.56
CA ALA A 1044 35.41 21.95 8.83
C ALA A 1044 35.83 21.09 7.65
N ASP A 1045 35.52 21.53 6.44
CA ASP A 1045 35.64 20.67 5.27
C ASP A 1045 37.08 20.32 4.90
N GLY A 1046 38.05 21.13 5.36
CA GLY A 1046 39.47 20.96 5.09
C GLY A 1046 39.95 21.87 3.97
N SER A 1047 41.27 22.01 3.83
CA SER A 1047 41.87 22.90 2.83
C SER A 1047 41.66 22.45 1.38
N ASP A 1048 41.45 21.17 1.18
CA ASP A 1048 41.21 20.46 -0.09
C ASP A 1048 39.80 19.84 -0.14
N GLY A 1049 38.90 20.26 0.76
CA GLY A 1049 37.51 19.86 0.77
C GLY A 1049 36.71 20.48 -0.39
N HIS A 1050 35.59 19.86 -0.76
CA HIS A 1050 34.71 20.27 -1.85
C HIS A 1050 33.20 20.23 -1.47
N ALA A 1051 32.87 20.25 -0.17
CA ALA A 1051 31.50 20.21 0.31
C ALA A 1051 30.62 21.27 -0.37
N SER A 1052 29.38 20.91 -0.67
CA SER A 1052 28.37 21.86 -1.13
C SER A 1052 27.75 22.66 0.01
N TYR A 1053 27.67 22.10 1.22
CA TYR A 1053 27.25 22.85 2.42
C TYR A 1053 27.87 22.19 3.65
N GLU A 1054 28.38 23.00 4.57
CA GLU A 1054 28.89 22.55 5.86
C GLU A 1054 27.72 22.22 6.79
N LEU A 1055 26.63 22.99 6.70
CA LEU A 1055 25.42 22.71 7.48
C LEU A 1055 24.15 23.14 6.74
N GLU A 1056 23.24 22.20 6.52
CA GLU A 1056 22.00 22.44 5.78
C GLU A 1056 20.74 21.94 6.51
N PHE A 1057 19.75 22.83 6.62
CA PHE A 1057 18.39 22.55 7.07
C PHE A 1057 17.39 22.84 5.92
N PRO A 1058 17.34 21.98 4.89
CA PRO A 1058 16.56 22.21 3.67
C PRO A 1058 15.08 22.52 3.91
N ASN A 1059 14.44 21.93 4.93
CA ASN A 1059 12.99 22.09 5.18
C ASN A 1059 12.64 22.91 6.43
N GLY A 1060 13.62 23.63 7.00
CA GLY A 1060 13.45 24.40 8.23
C GLY A 1060 13.35 23.51 9.48
N GLY A 1061 12.35 23.76 10.33
CA GLY A 1061 12.22 23.17 11.67
C GLY A 1061 12.77 24.07 12.77
N ILE A 1062 12.92 23.55 13.98
CA ILE A 1062 13.63 24.28 15.05
C ILE A 1062 15.08 23.84 15.00
N ALA A 1063 16.00 24.74 14.67
CA ALA A 1063 17.43 24.49 14.60
C ALA A 1063 18.18 25.34 15.63
N VAL A 1064 18.80 24.67 16.60
CA VAL A 1064 19.66 25.27 17.62
C VAL A 1064 21.09 24.85 17.34
N VAL A 1065 21.87 25.83 16.86
CA VAL A 1065 23.25 25.68 16.41
C VAL A 1065 24.12 26.52 17.34
N VAL A 1066 24.78 25.86 18.31
CA VAL A 1066 25.47 26.54 19.43
C VAL A 1066 26.92 26.12 19.56
N GLY A 1067 27.85 27.07 19.61
CA GLY A 1067 29.24 26.75 19.97
C GLY A 1067 29.99 25.89 18.96
N ASN A 1068 29.59 25.89 17.69
CA ASN A 1068 30.25 25.09 16.64
C ASN A 1068 31.31 25.91 15.90
N LEU A 1069 32.41 25.26 15.53
CA LEU A 1069 33.34 25.77 14.52
C LEU A 1069 32.90 25.26 13.15
N ILE A 1070 32.49 26.15 12.26
CA ILE A 1070 31.99 25.84 10.91
C ILE A 1070 32.90 26.54 9.89
N GLU A 1071 33.56 25.77 9.03
CA GLU A 1071 34.59 26.25 8.13
C GLU A 1071 34.44 25.60 6.75
N GLN A 1072 34.24 26.44 5.72
CA GLN A 1072 34.23 25.97 4.34
C GLN A 1072 35.65 25.93 3.76
N SER A 1073 35.83 25.04 2.78
CA SER A 1073 37.07 24.96 2.01
C SER A 1073 37.23 26.18 1.08
N ARG A 1074 38.48 26.47 0.68
CA ARG A 1074 38.74 27.41 -0.43
C ARG A 1074 38.26 26.87 -1.78
N GLU A 1075 38.11 25.57 -1.87
CA GLU A 1075 37.69 24.83 -3.07
C GLU A 1075 36.24 24.34 -2.97
N THR A 1076 35.44 24.92 -2.05
CA THR A 1076 34.01 24.61 -1.91
C THR A 1076 33.24 24.88 -3.21
N GLU A 1077 32.27 24.04 -3.53
CA GLU A 1077 31.43 24.21 -4.74
C GLU A 1077 30.35 25.26 -4.57
N ASN A 1078 29.92 25.49 -3.34
CA ASN A 1078 28.88 26.44 -2.99
C ASN A 1078 29.48 27.47 -2.05
N ASP A 1079 29.21 28.75 -2.31
CA ASP A 1079 29.72 29.82 -1.48
C ASP A 1079 28.94 29.97 -0.14
N GLN A 1080 27.96 29.10 0.13
CA GLN A 1080 27.06 29.16 1.27
C GLN A 1080 27.45 28.19 2.38
N LEU A 1081 27.88 28.72 3.52
CA LEU A 1081 28.36 27.95 4.67
C LEU A 1081 27.21 27.25 5.43
N VAL A 1082 26.17 28.01 5.78
CA VAL A 1082 24.97 27.52 6.47
C VAL A 1082 23.73 27.87 5.66
N SER A 1083 22.87 26.89 5.40
CA SER A 1083 21.64 27.07 4.60
C SER A 1083 20.39 26.62 5.35
N TYR A 1084 19.33 27.42 5.25
CA TYR A 1084 18.08 27.22 5.97
C TYR A 1084 16.87 27.47 5.06
N GLY A 1085 16.05 26.44 4.87
CA GLY A 1085 14.80 26.50 4.10
C GLY A 1085 14.91 26.33 2.59
N ALA A 1086 16.06 25.86 2.07
CA ALA A 1086 16.34 25.76 0.63
C ALA A 1086 15.34 24.92 -0.19
N GLU A 1087 14.72 23.91 0.42
CA GLU A 1087 13.72 23.04 -0.20
C GLU A 1087 12.29 23.34 0.30
N GLY A 1088 12.08 24.50 0.94
CA GLY A 1088 10.79 24.95 1.45
C GLY A 1088 10.44 24.44 2.85
N TYR A 1089 9.83 25.33 3.65
CA TYR A 1089 9.42 25.04 5.03
C TYR A 1089 8.26 24.05 5.10
N ARG A 1090 8.41 22.98 5.90
CA ARG A 1090 7.37 21.94 6.07
C ARG A 1090 6.66 21.98 7.43
N GLY A 1091 7.36 22.43 8.48
CA GLY A 1091 6.82 22.52 9.84
C GLY A 1091 6.07 23.84 10.11
N SER A 1092 5.19 23.84 11.12
CA SER A 1092 4.50 25.05 11.58
C SER A 1092 5.38 26.00 12.40
N ALA A 1093 6.50 25.48 12.94
CA ALA A 1093 7.51 26.25 13.66
C ALA A 1093 8.83 26.17 12.88
N ASN A 1094 9.36 27.32 12.50
CA ASN A 1094 10.64 27.44 11.79
C ASN A 1094 11.46 28.51 12.49
N GLN A 1095 12.41 28.07 13.30
CA GLN A 1095 13.24 28.93 14.14
C GLN A 1095 14.69 28.50 14.02
N LEU A 1096 15.56 29.42 13.64
CA LEU A 1096 17.00 29.20 13.60
C LEU A 1096 17.69 30.04 14.68
N TYR A 1097 18.33 29.37 15.63
CA TYR A 1097 19.20 29.97 16.64
C TYR A 1097 20.65 29.61 16.30
N LEU A 1098 21.39 30.55 15.74
CA LEU A 1098 22.81 30.44 15.42
C LEU A 1098 23.58 31.26 16.46
N VAL A 1099 24.04 30.63 17.53
CA VAL A 1099 24.55 31.34 18.71
C VAL A 1099 25.97 30.90 19.07
N HIS A 1100 26.89 31.85 19.29
CA HIS A 1100 28.28 31.55 19.69
C HIS A 1100 29.01 30.58 18.75
N ASN A 1101 28.76 30.61 17.44
CA ASN A 1101 29.51 29.80 16.48
C ASN A 1101 30.71 30.59 15.94
N THR A 1102 31.77 29.90 15.59
CA THR A 1102 32.86 30.48 14.77
C THR A 1102 32.63 30.08 13.32
N LEU A 1103 32.32 31.05 12.45
CA LEU A 1103 32.02 30.83 11.04
C LEU A 1103 33.21 31.34 10.20
N VAL A 1104 33.81 30.44 9.42
CA VAL A 1104 35.05 30.72 8.70
C VAL A 1104 34.80 30.58 7.20
N ASP A 1105 35.07 31.67 6.50
CA ASP A 1105 35.01 31.79 5.05
C ASP A 1105 36.38 32.22 4.49
N PRO A 1106 37.19 31.27 3.98
CA PRO A 1106 38.50 31.58 3.43
C PRO A 1106 38.46 32.04 1.96
N LEU A 1107 37.28 32.23 1.35
CA LEU A 1107 37.15 32.58 -0.06
C LEU A 1107 37.65 34.00 -0.33
N PRO A 1108 38.55 34.22 -1.33
CA PRO A 1108 39.09 35.56 -1.63
C PRO A 1108 38.02 36.59 -2.02
N ALA A 1109 36.94 36.14 -2.66
CA ALA A 1109 35.82 36.98 -3.09
C ALA A 1109 34.71 37.15 -2.03
N GLY A 1110 34.79 36.39 -0.93
CA GLY A 1110 33.75 36.30 0.10
C GLY A 1110 32.54 35.46 -0.34
N GLY A 1111 32.11 34.54 0.52
CA GLY A 1111 30.89 33.74 0.39
C GLY A 1111 29.72 34.27 1.21
N VAL A 1112 28.89 33.36 1.72
CA VAL A 1112 27.70 33.62 2.54
C VAL A 1112 27.79 32.81 3.83
N PHE A 1113 27.87 33.49 4.97
CA PHE A 1113 27.90 32.83 6.28
C PHE A 1113 26.58 32.12 6.62
N LEU A 1114 25.46 32.73 6.23
CA LEU A 1114 24.12 32.19 6.44
C LEU A 1114 23.19 32.62 5.31
N ARG A 1115 22.60 31.65 4.61
CA ARG A 1115 21.55 31.84 3.60
C ARG A 1115 20.20 31.34 4.13
N VAL A 1116 19.23 32.26 4.25
CA VAL A 1116 17.85 31.94 4.63
C VAL A 1116 16.94 32.15 3.44
N TRP A 1117 16.17 31.12 3.08
CA TRP A 1117 15.25 31.18 1.94
C TRP A 1117 13.92 31.85 2.32
N PRO A 1118 13.23 32.53 1.38
CA PRO A 1118 11.99 33.24 1.67
C PRO A 1118 10.90 32.34 2.27
N GLY A 1119 10.28 32.77 3.37
CA GLY A 1119 9.16 32.09 4.02
C GLY A 1119 8.97 32.54 5.47
N SER A 1120 8.11 31.85 6.22
CA SER A 1120 7.83 32.16 7.64
C SER A 1120 8.88 31.55 8.56
N ALA A 1121 10.06 32.19 8.62
CA ALA A 1121 11.17 31.81 9.49
C ALA A 1121 11.52 32.93 10.47
N GLU A 1122 11.76 32.55 11.72
CA GLU A 1122 12.34 33.41 12.76
C GLU A 1122 13.83 33.04 12.89
N VAL A 1123 14.71 34.04 12.83
CA VAL A 1123 16.16 33.82 12.75
C VAL A 1123 16.87 34.71 13.77
N HIS A 1124 17.66 34.08 14.64
CA HIS A 1124 18.50 34.73 15.64
C HIS A 1124 19.95 34.30 15.41
N ALA A 1125 20.79 35.20 14.92
CA ALA A 1125 22.24 35.00 14.86
C ALA A 1125 22.90 35.91 15.89
N ILE A 1126 23.37 35.32 16.99
CA ILE A 1126 23.82 36.06 18.17
C ILE A 1126 25.23 35.62 18.62
N ASP A 1127 26.11 36.58 18.90
CA ASP A 1127 27.47 36.34 19.41
C ASP A 1127 28.31 35.35 18.56
N ASN A 1128 28.08 35.27 17.25
CA ASN A 1128 28.95 34.50 16.37
C ASN A 1128 30.24 35.27 16.06
N LEU A 1129 31.35 34.55 16.00
CA LEU A 1129 32.63 35.07 15.52
C LEU A 1129 32.74 34.74 14.03
N VAL A 1130 32.90 35.75 13.18
CA VAL A 1130 33.04 35.55 11.73
C VAL A 1130 34.47 35.86 11.28
N VAL A 1131 35.03 34.98 10.45
CA VAL A 1131 36.40 35.10 9.93
C VAL A 1131 36.33 35.00 8.42
N GLY A 1132 36.78 36.03 7.71
CA GLY A 1132 36.68 36.10 6.25
C GLY A 1132 35.90 37.31 5.74
N GLN A 1133 35.59 37.31 4.44
CA GLN A 1133 34.85 38.37 3.74
C GLN A 1133 33.39 37.98 3.45
N GLY A 1134 32.88 36.93 4.08
CA GLY A 1134 31.53 36.44 3.87
C GLY A 1134 30.44 37.45 4.25
N ARG A 1135 29.26 37.30 3.64
CA ARG A 1135 28.09 38.16 3.88
C ARG A 1135 26.96 37.41 4.60
N TRP A 1136 26.04 38.18 5.19
CA TRP A 1136 24.82 37.65 5.80
C TRP A 1136 23.64 37.79 4.84
N GLU A 1137 22.96 36.68 4.54
CA GLU A 1137 21.72 36.66 3.76
C GLU A 1137 20.58 36.04 4.57
N ALA A 1138 20.36 36.59 5.77
CA ALA A 1138 19.45 36.05 6.78
C ALA A 1138 17.97 36.50 6.61
N GLY A 1139 17.68 37.41 5.68
CA GLY A 1139 16.35 37.98 5.47
C GLY A 1139 16.06 39.22 6.33
N ALA A 1140 15.08 40.04 5.91
CA ALA A 1140 14.81 41.37 6.47
C ALA A 1140 14.31 41.38 7.94
N GLY A 1141 13.90 40.23 8.48
CA GLY A 1141 13.41 40.09 9.85
C GLY A 1141 14.37 39.38 10.81
N ALA A 1142 15.59 39.06 10.38
CA ALA A 1142 16.55 38.35 11.22
C ALA A 1142 17.15 39.25 12.32
N GLU A 1143 17.26 38.72 13.54
CA GLU A 1143 18.02 39.35 14.62
C GLU A 1143 19.51 39.02 14.47
N LEU A 1144 20.30 40.00 14.04
CA LEU A 1144 21.76 39.92 14.00
C LEU A 1144 22.33 40.78 15.13
N ARG A 1145 22.79 40.18 16.23
CA ARG A 1145 23.22 40.91 17.44
C ARG A 1145 24.52 40.34 18.00
N GLY A 1146 25.48 41.19 18.39
CA GLY A 1146 26.71 40.74 19.04
C GLY A 1146 27.68 39.93 18.15
N ASN A 1147 27.37 39.70 16.86
CA ASN A 1147 28.29 39.03 15.95
C ASN A 1147 29.52 39.91 15.66
N VAL A 1148 30.73 39.37 15.77
CA VAL A 1148 32.00 40.13 15.63
C VAL A 1148 32.87 39.53 14.54
N ALA A 1149 33.41 40.38 13.67
CA ALA A 1149 34.42 39.99 12.70
C ALA A 1149 35.81 39.95 13.35
N ALA A 1150 36.54 38.86 13.15
CA ALA A 1150 37.92 38.68 13.59
C ALA A 1150 38.89 38.51 12.42
N ARG A 1151 40.12 38.96 12.61
CA ARG A 1151 41.21 38.86 11.66
C ARG A 1151 42.14 37.71 12.01
N PRO A 1152 42.90 37.16 11.05
CA PRO A 1152 43.90 36.13 11.33
C PRO A 1152 44.88 36.49 12.47
N GLU A 1153 45.24 37.77 12.61
CA GLU A 1153 46.12 38.29 13.68
C GLU A 1153 45.52 38.24 15.09
N ASP A 1154 44.19 38.17 15.21
CA ASP A 1154 43.46 38.10 16.49
C ASP A 1154 43.59 36.73 17.16
N PHE A 1155 44.00 35.71 16.40
CA PHE A 1155 44.12 34.33 16.87
C PHE A 1155 45.54 33.98 17.30
N ASP A 1156 45.65 32.98 18.19
CA ASP A 1156 46.92 32.39 18.62
C ASP A 1156 47.69 31.78 17.42
N PRO A 1157 48.88 32.30 17.06
CA PRO A 1157 49.68 31.75 15.97
C PRO A 1157 50.22 30.36 16.29
N GLY A 1158 50.24 29.92 17.55
CA GLY A 1158 50.65 28.58 17.97
C GLY A 1158 49.64 27.48 17.61
N ALA A 1159 48.39 27.85 17.29
CA ALA A 1159 47.32 26.91 16.97
C ALA A 1159 46.33 27.50 15.93
N PRO A 1160 46.77 27.79 14.69
CA PRO A 1160 46.00 28.57 13.71
C PRO A 1160 44.66 27.94 13.28
N GLY A 1161 44.49 26.63 13.45
CA GLY A 1161 43.23 25.91 13.16
C GLY A 1161 42.31 25.71 14.36
N GLU A 1162 42.64 26.27 15.53
CA GLU A 1162 41.80 26.21 16.73
C GLU A 1162 41.02 27.52 16.98
N TYR A 1163 41.30 28.59 16.23
CA TYR A 1163 40.60 29.88 16.35
C TYR A 1163 40.50 30.44 17.79
N ARG A 1164 41.54 30.20 18.60
CA ARG A 1164 41.66 30.76 19.96
C ARG A 1164 41.98 32.24 19.92
N LEU A 1165 41.08 33.09 20.41
CA LEU A 1165 41.31 34.53 20.51
C LEU A 1165 42.44 34.86 21.51
N LYS A 1166 43.31 35.80 21.12
CA LYS A 1166 44.25 36.45 22.04
C LYS A 1166 43.50 37.40 22.97
N ARG A 1167 44.03 37.62 24.17
CA ARG A 1167 43.48 38.63 25.12
C ARG A 1167 43.48 40.05 24.57
N SER A 1168 44.36 40.35 23.61
CA SER A 1168 44.45 41.64 22.94
C SER A 1168 43.46 41.79 21.77
N ALA A 1169 42.77 40.72 21.36
CA ALA A 1169 41.84 40.76 20.24
C ALA A 1169 40.64 41.68 20.54
N PRO A 1170 40.14 42.47 19.59
CA PRO A 1170 38.98 43.33 19.80
C PRO A 1170 37.71 42.59 20.23
N ALA A 1171 37.56 41.32 19.84
CA ALA A 1171 36.43 40.45 20.19
C ALA A 1171 36.55 39.86 21.62
N TRP A 1172 37.73 39.90 22.23
CA TRP A 1172 37.98 39.31 23.54
C TRP A 1172 37.08 39.93 24.62
N GLY A 1173 36.41 39.10 25.42
CA GLY A 1173 35.58 39.55 26.55
C GLY A 1173 34.30 40.29 26.15
N ARG A 1174 33.87 40.23 24.89
CA ARG A 1174 32.64 40.86 24.41
C ARG A 1174 31.54 39.81 24.22
N THR A 1175 30.48 39.85 25.02
CA THR A 1175 29.31 38.99 24.81
C THR A 1175 28.04 39.76 25.14
N VAL A 1176 26.94 39.40 24.50
CA VAL A 1176 25.62 39.95 24.79
C VAL A 1176 24.78 38.89 25.48
N ALA A 1177 23.91 39.31 26.40
CA ALA A 1177 23.00 38.37 27.07
C ALA A 1177 22.07 37.71 26.04
N VAL A 1178 21.97 36.38 26.09
CA VAL A 1178 21.07 35.56 25.26
C VAL A 1178 20.10 34.83 26.19
N ALA A 1179 18.79 34.95 25.93
CA ALA A 1179 17.78 34.26 26.71
C ALA A 1179 17.67 32.80 26.25
N ASP A 1180 17.59 31.87 27.19
CA ASP A 1180 17.38 30.46 26.88
C ASP A 1180 15.98 30.23 26.29
N VAL A 1181 15.88 29.20 25.46
CA VAL A 1181 14.61 28.73 24.89
C VAL A 1181 14.15 27.47 25.63
N PRO A 1182 12.84 27.16 25.68
CA PRO A 1182 12.33 26.00 26.40
C PRO A 1182 13.09 24.70 26.08
N GLY A 1183 13.79 24.19 27.09
CA GLY A 1183 14.57 22.95 27.00
C GLY A 1183 15.94 23.07 26.33
N MET A 1184 16.48 24.26 26.02
CA MET A 1184 17.83 24.43 25.44
C MET A 1184 18.53 25.69 25.96
N ALA A 1185 19.76 25.52 26.46
CA ALA A 1185 20.63 26.64 26.80
C ALA A 1185 21.29 27.20 25.54
N LEU A 1186 21.17 28.50 25.30
CA LEU A 1186 21.80 29.17 24.15
C LEU A 1186 23.19 29.70 24.48
N THR A 1187 23.48 29.91 25.76
CA THR A 1187 24.83 30.25 26.23
C THR A 1187 25.69 28.98 26.29
N PRO A 1188 26.86 28.94 25.62
CA PRO A 1188 27.78 27.80 25.67
C PRO A 1188 28.16 27.41 27.10
N THR A 1189 28.08 26.11 27.38
CA THR A 1189 28.58 25.50 28.63
C THR A 1189 29.75 24.54 28.38
N ARG A 1190 30.06 24.30 27.11
CA ARG A 1190 31.15 23.46 26.62
C ARG A 1190 31.81 24.13 25.42
N GLU A 1191 32.99 23.66 25.05
CA GLU A 1191 33.63 23.95 23.76
C GLU A 1191 34.12 22.66 23.10
N TYR A 1192 34.28 22.68 21.79
CA TYR A 1192 34.88 21.59 21.05
C TYR A 1192 36.36 21.41 21.43
N ALA A 1193 36.82 20.16 21.52
CA ALA A 1193 38.22 19.80 21.67
C ALA A 1193 38.59 18.66 20.72
N SER A 1194 39.69 18.84 19.99
CA SER A 1194 40.25 17.84 19.08
C SER A 1194 40.55 16.51 19.79
N PRO A 1195 40.37 15.33 19.14
CA PRO A 1195 39.99 15.14 17.72
C PRO A 1195 38.49 15.10 17.40
N HIS A 1196 37.64 14.76 18.36
CA HIS A 1196 36.17 14.69 18.22
C HIS A 1196 35.53 14.55 19.59
N ARG A 1197 35.71 15.56 20.46
CA ARG A 1197 35.01 15.60 21.75
C ARG A 1197 34.58 17.02 22.10
N SER A 1198 33.76 17.16 23.15
CA SER A 1198 33.54 18.46 23.80
C SER A 1198 34.01 18.45 25.26
N VAL A 1199 34.46 19.59 25.77
CA VAL A 1199 34.92 19.78 27.16
C VAL A 1199 34.11 20.87 27.84
N ALA A 1200 33.82 20.69 29.14
CA ALA A 1200 33.10 21.69 29.92
C ALA A 1200 33.90 22.98 30.09
N LEU A 1201 33.21 24.12 30.13
CA LEU A 1201 33.80 25.40 30.46
C LEU A 1201 33.86 25.58 31.99
N ASP A 1202 34.96 26.15 32.48
CA ASP A 1202 35.15 26.42 33.91
C ASP A 1202 34.43 27.70 34.38
N ALA A 1203 33.95 28.51 33.43
CA ALA A 1203 33.20 29.74 33.64
C ALA A 1203 32.17 29.94 32.51
N PRO A 1204 31.14 30.79 32.68
CA PRO A 1204 30.23 31.15 31.61
C PRO A 1204 30.96 31.70 30.37
N ALA A 1205 30.36 31.52 29.19
CA ALA A 1205 30.88 32.13 27.96
C ALA A 1205 31.03 33.65 28.13
N THR A 1206 32.18 34.18 27.70
CA THR A 1206 32.55 35.60 27.91
C THR A 1206 32.89 36.32 26.62
N GLN A 1207 32.91 35.62 25.49
CA GLN A 1207 33.26 36.18 24.18
C GLN A 1207 32.45 35.55 23.04
N PRO A 1208 32.40 36.16 21.85
CA PRO A 1208 31.71 35.62 20.70
C PRO A 1208 32.46 34.41 20.14
N GLY A 1209 31.75 33.50 19.48
CA GLY A 1209 32.33 32.33 18.83
C GLY A 1209 32.42 31.07 19.69
N ALA A 1210 32.85 29.99 19.05
CA ALA A 1210 32.78 28.63 19.59
C ALA A 1210 33.81 28.32 20.67
N VAL A 1211 34.92 29.05 20.68
CA VAL A 1211 36.08 28.78 21.53
C VAL A 1211 36.17 29.84 22.62
N GLN A 1212 36.08 29.40 23.86
CA GLN A 1212 35.94 30.27 25.03
C GLN A 1212 37.21 30.26 25.89
N ARG A 1213 38.03 29.21 25.85
CA ARG A 1213 39.29 29.18 26.58
C ARG A 1213 40.37 30.05 25.91
N PRO A 1214 41.09 30.89 26.69
CA PRO A 1214 42.17 31.72 26.15
C PRO A 1214 43.30 30.88 25.55
N ALA A 1215 44.06 31.50 24.64
CA ALA A 1215 45.41 31.07 24.32
C ALA A 1215 46.28 30.97 25.59
N ALA A 1216 47.16 29.96 25.68
CA ALA A 1216 48.12 29.88 26.78
C ALA A 1216 49.00 31.13 26.77
N ALA A 1217 49.26 31.72 27.94
CA ALA A 1217 50.20 32.84 28.04
C ALA A 1217 51.61 32.30 27.76
N HIS A 1218 52.16 32.60 26.59
CA HIS A 1218 53.57 32.43 26.29
C HIS A 1218 54.35 33.69 26.66
#